data_AF-A0A351A5Z9-F1
#
_entry.id   AF-A0A351A5Z9-F1
#
_cell.length_a   1.000
_cell.length_b   1.000
_cell.length_c   1.000
_cell.angle_alpha   90.00
_cell.angle_beta   90.00
_cell.angle_gamma   90.00
#
_symmetry.space_group_name_H-M   'P 1'
#
loop_
_entity.id
_entity.type
_entity.pdbx_description
1 polymer ?
#
loop_
_entity_poly.entity_id
_entity_poly.type
_entity_poly.pdbx_seq_one_letter_code
_entity_poly.pdbx_strand_id
1 'polypeptide(L)'
;SSDLPQRRRSVLRVGVRAMDLRFVQIPLLCGHYRGDPIAGAEAVIDRWLVDGALSHRQRLGIHSGELGDATVVLMPRSAEERLRGTSRGAVVVGLGEMGALGAEGVTEAVRAGALRYLLHASDRYGEDHCDGRGRQPDTAIPLRLASLLVGSNSAASLDVGEAVKAVVRGVLLANRDYAQCAKARRGPVGRIVELELIELYRDAAISAAHAVSVLDKSLAAELERLGARLDLSEPLRHGEGVRQRLSVTPFGDYWPRLAVTDADGETAALIDAPTPLIRHARRFRFTFMGEKARAEVVVQARQPGLIERLADEALTGPASTRYRGGEGSFGHTLFQLLVPVEFKAAARKARNLILVVDESTANLPWELMEDDGEPLVSRSRMVRQFMTRSYRHNVVRTDAMTACVIANPSTEGYHVQFGGPGWKPRVDADGTPRPDRLPSLEGAVREGEAVVRILEGAGYTVSHAPPDALAGDVYARLFARPSRVLVIAAHGIHACRAADGSYRSGVVLSDGLLLTAAEIALMETVPDLVFLSCCHLGKVDVAQGAHRLAASLARELIDMGVRCVVAAGWEVRDDAAQTFAERFFSAMAIEGMRFGDAVFEARAEALHRHPDCNTWGAYQAYGDPAFQLRVDQRAEREDGTLLAPEELLDWLDQLWLDGHSIRGEQRESGLRALQRRIDRRLGRLPAQWLARPDVQQALGRLYAAYGDVGGFDAARAPLLRAIAEDSSRGAVPIAAIELLANVEARLAEQLSQPGEGQDLVRALGLVDDAIARMRALILIASAAPAVADASSLQAGMPASLQRQAILGSAWKRRALVQLRQLQADAGLVADGGKPSARAAGTAAWARVRDDLLRAHDAYALGEGDPAQADWNPYPCMNRLQLGWLLGESIDAAVLDACLAAARRRFARSFDFFDGAVVADCALTRWLVGDVVEEEDAAAARLVQAYRDALGMLAVSPRQLGSVAKQLGLLAGFLALRADAGDDRRAAVLAAAAAALGEGLS
;
A
#
# COMPACT_ATOMS: atom_id res chain seq x y z
N SER A 1 23.48 -22.86 54.43
CA SER A 1 22.79 -21.81 53.67
C SER A 1 22.95 -22.16 52.20
N SER A 2 21.87 -22.58 51.54
CA SER A 2 21.87 -23.18 50.21
C SER A 2 21.91 -22.11 49.12
N ASP A 3 23.02 -22.04 48.39
CA ASP A 3 23.11 -21.37 47.10
C ASP A 3 22.25 -22.15 46.09
N LEU A 4 21.03 -21.66 45.86
CA LEU A 4 20.21 -22.09 44.73
C LEU A 4 20.74 -21.38 43.48
N PRO A 5 21.04 -22.10 42.38
CA PRO A 5 21.50 -21.48 41.15
C PRO A 5 20.43 -20.50 40.62
N GLN A 6 20.80 -19.21 40.49
CA GLN A 6 19.95 -18.21 39.86
C GLN A 6 19.54 -18.70 38.47
N ARG A 7 18.23 -18.93 38.25
CA ARG A 7 17.68 -19.20 36.92
C ARG A 7 18.10 -18.07 35.97
N ARG A 8 18.87 -18.39 34.92
CA ARG A 8 19.20 -17.44 33.84
C ARG A 8 17.92 -16.85 33.28
N ARG A 9 17.67 -15.56 33.55
CA ARG A 9 16.49 -14.85 33.04
C ARG A 9 16.61 -14.63 31.54
N SER A 10 15.49 -14.78 30.84
CA SER A 10 15.41 -14.63 29.39
C SER A 10 15.35 -13.13 29.04
N VAL A 11 16.34 -12.59 28.31
CA VAL A 11 16.35 -11.18 27.88
C VAL A 11 15.63 -11.00 26.54
N LEU A 12 14.73 -10.01 26.43
CA LEU A 12 14.14 -9.53 25.18
C LEU A 12 14.48 -8.05 25.01
N ARG A 13 15.13 -7.70 23.91
CA ARG A 13 15.40 -6.31 23.55
C ARG A 13 14.20 -5.70 22.84
N VAL A 14 13.77 -4.52 23.27
CA VAL A 14 12.62 -3.82 22.68
C VAL A 14 13.04 -2.42 22.28
N GLY A 15 12.82 -2.05 21.02
CA GLY A 15 13.12 -0.72 20.48
C GLY A 15 11.99 -0.19 19.62
N VAL A 16 12.03 1.11 19.33
CA VAL A 16 11.09 1.78 18.43
C VAL A 16 11.84 2.42 17.28
N ARG A 17 11.31 2.27 16.08
CA ARG A 17 11.85 2.87 14.86
C ARG A 17 10.75 3.57 14.08
N ALA A 18 10.97 4.85 13.82
CA ALA A 18 10.21 5.57 12.82
C ALA A 18 10.79 5.24 11.44
N MET A 19 10.05 4.62 10.53
CA MET A 19 10.46 4.42 9.13
C MET A 19 9.30 3.97 8.23
N ASP A 20 9.49 4.08 6.91
CA ASP A 20 8.61 3.45 5.93
C ASP A 20 8.89 1.94 5.85
N LEU A 21 7.82 1.14 5.75
CA LEU A 21 7.91 -0.32 5.79
C LEU A 21 8.74 -0.91 4.64
N ARG A 22 8.82 -0.21 3.49
CA ARG A 22 9.58 -0.65 2.30
C ARG A 22 11.04 -0.99 2.56
N PHE A 23 11.64 -0.36 3.57
CA PHE A 23 13.07 -0.49 3.85
C PHE A 23 13.38 -1.53 4.95
N VAL A 24 12.37 -2.20 5.51
CA VAL A 24 12.53 -3.18 6.59
C VAL A 24 13.17 -4.47 6.07
N GLN A 25 14.20 -4.98 6.76
CA GLN A 25 14.95 -6.20 6.39
C GLN A 25 14.85 -7.33 7.42
N ILE A 26 13.84 -7.28 8.28
CA ILE A 26 13.48 -8.32 9.25
C ILE A 26 12.00 -8.69 9.09
N PRO A 27 11.53 -9.87 9.54
CA PRO A 27 10.14 -10.26 9.39
C PRO A 27 9.23 -9.29 10.14
N LEU A 28 8.15 -8.83 9.49
CA LEU A 28 7.27 -7.78 10.00
C LEU A 28 5.89 -8.33 10.33
N LEU A 29 5.44 -8.08 11.56
CA LEU A 29 4.13 -8.45 12.05
C LEU A 29 3.12 -7.33 11.84
N CYS A 30 1.97 -7.67 11.26
CA CYS A 30 0.80 -6.78 11.15
C CYS A 30 -0.49 -7.55 11.48
N GLY A 31 -1.55 -6.84 11.85
CA GLY A 31 -2.86 -7.42 12.12
C GLY A 31 -3.80 -7.30 10.92
N HIS A 32 -4.69 -8.27 10.76
CA HIS A 32 -5.71 -8.33 9.71
C HIS A 32 -7.08 -8.67 10.32
N TYR A 33 -8.10 -7.86 10.04
CA TYR A 33 -9.47 -8.15 10.46
C TYR A 33 -10.15 -9.10 9.48
N ARG A 34 -11.03 -9.96 10.00
CA ARG A 34 -11.74 -10.92 9.16
C ARG A 34 -12.61 -10.21 8.13
N GLY A 35 -12.37 -10.50 6.86
CA GLY A 35 -13.13 -9.98 5.74
C GLY A 35 -12.61 -8.64 5.19
N ASP A 36 -11.58 -8.05 5.80
CA ASP A 36 -10.96 -6.85 5.28
C ASP A 36 -10.08 -7.18 4.05
N PRO A 37 -9.95 -6.28 3.06
CA PRO A 37 -8.99 -6.44 1.97
C PRO A 37 -7.55 -6.25 2.47
N ILE A 38 -6.57 -6.80 1.73
CA ILE A 38 -5.15 -6.44 1.94
C ILE A 38 -4.98 -4.97 1.56
N ALA A 39 -4.84 -4.12 2.58
CA ALA A 39 -4.83 -2.67 2.43
C ALA A 39 -3.82 -2.01 3.39
N GLY A 40 -3.60 -0.70 3.20
CA GLY A 40 -2.75 0.10 4.08
C GLY A 40 -1.36 -0.49 4.26
N ALA A 41 -0.96 -0.69 5.52
CA ALA A 41 0.35 -1.24 5.86
C ALA A 41 0.57 -2.67 5.34
N GLU A 42 -0.48 -3.50 5.33
CA GLU A 42 -0.38 -4.88 4.84
C GLU A 42 -0.10 -4.92 3.34
N ALA A 43 -0.74 -4.05 2.55
CA ALA A 43 -0.47 -3.95 1.12
C ALA A 43 0.97 -3.51 0.81
N VAL A 44 1.55 -2.64 1.65
CA VAL A 44 2.97 -2.26 1.53
C VAL A 44 3.87 -3.46 1.84
N ILE A 45 3.55 -4.23 2.88
CA ILE A 45 4.27 -5.47 3.24
C ILE A 45 4.21 -6.47 2.09
N ASP A 46 3.01 -6.74 1.60
CA ASP A 46 2.77 -7.69 0.52
C ASP A 46 3.60 -7.33 -0.72
N ARG A 47 3.56 -6.06 -1.14
CA ARG A 47 4.27 -5.61 -2.33
C ARG A 47 5.78 -5.61 -2.19
N TRP A 48 6.34 -5.22 -1.04
CA TRP A 48 7.76 -4.88 -0.92
C TRP A 48 8.60 -5.86 -0.13
N LEU A 49 8.01 -6.53 0.86
CA LEU A 49 8.73 -7.48 1.71
C LEU A 49 8.56 -8.91 1.22
N VAL A 50 7.42 -9.24 0.62
CA VAL A 50 7.06 -10.62 0.26
C VAL A 50 6.55 -10.80 -1.18
N ASP A 51 6.71 -9.80 -2.04
CA ASP A 51 6.49 -9.89 -3.50
C ASP A 51 5.13 -10.49 -3.91
N GLY A 52 4.03 -9.98 -3.33
CA GLY A 52 2.65 -10.38 -3.64
C GLY A 52 2.21 -11.71 -3.02
N ALA A 53 3.03 -12.32 -2.15
CA ALA A 53 2.77 -13.62 -1.57
C ALA A 53 1.57 -13.67 -0.60
N LEU A 54 1.18 -12.55 0.03
CA LEU A 54 -0.04 -12.44 0.83
C LEU A 54 -1.26 -12.34 -0.07
N SER A 55 -1.22 -11.47 -1.10
CA SER A 55 -2.30 -11.38 -2.10
C SER A 55 -2.56 -12.71 -2.79
N HIS A 56 -1.51 -13.47 -3.12
CA HIS A 56 -1.65 -14.81 -3.69
C HIS A 56 -2.36 -15.77 -2.72
N ARG A 57 -2.01 -15.73 -1.42
CA ARG A 57 -2.69 -16.53 -0.38
C ARG A 57 -4.13 -16.12 -0.15
N GLN A 58 -4.45 -14.82 -0.23
CA GLN A 58 -5.82 -14.33 -0.14
C GLN A 58 -6.66 -14.83 -1.32
N ARG A 59 -6.11 -14.80 -2.54
CA ARG A 59 -6.77 -15.37 -3.74
C ARG A 59 -7.03 -16.88 -3.62
N LEU A 60 -6.17 -17.60 -2.90
CA LEU A 60 -6.30 -19.03 -2.63
C LEU A 60 -7.20 -19.35 -1.40
N GLY A 61 -7.72 -18.34 -0.69
CA GLY A 61 -8.56 -18.54 0.50
C GLY A 61 -7.84 -19.04 1.75
N ILE A 62 -6.51 -18.90 1.83
CA ILE A 62 -5.67 -19.38 2.96
C ILE A 62 -5.00 -18.23 3.74
N HIS A 63 -5.61 -17.05 3.70
CA HIS A 63 -5.16 -15.86 4.42
C HIS A 63 -5.86 -15.76 5.79
N SER A 64 -5.14 -15.30 6.81
CA SER A 64 -5.65 -15.29 8.20
C SER A 64 -6.64 -14.17 8.44
N GLY A 65 -7.66 -14.43 9.26
CA GLY A 65 -8.62 -13.41 9.72
C GLY A 65 -9.20 -13.69 11.10
N GLU A 66 -9.28 -14.96 11.51
CA GLU A 66 -9.76 -15.37 12.83
C GLU A 66 -8.75 -15.06 13.95
N LEU A 67 -9.27 -14.74 15.14
CA LEU A 67 -8.43 -14.51 16.30
C LEU A 67 -7.66 -15.79 16.68
N GLY A 68 -6.34 -15.68 16.79
CA GLY A 68 -5.47 -16.83 17.07
C GLY A 68 -4.94 -17.54 15.83
N ASP A 69 -5.39 -17.17 14.63
CA ASP A 69 -4.76 -17.56 13.37
C ASP A 69 -3.67 -16.58 12.94
N ALA A 70 -2.69 -17.09 12.20
CA ALA A 70 -1.67 -16.24 11.59
C ALA A 70 -1.06 -16.88 10.34
N THR A 71 -0.81 -16.03 9.34
CA THR A 71 -0.16 -16.38 8.08
C THR A 71 1.29 -15.93 8.15
N VAL A 72 2.22 -16.86 7.97
CA VAL A 72 3.66 -16.58 7.98
C VAL A 72 4.22 -16.78 6.59
N VAL A 73 4.95 -15.78 6.09
CA VAL A 73 5.70 -15.84 4.83
C VAL A 73 7.13 -15.43 5.11
N LEU A 74 8.10 -16.33 4.86
CA LEU A 74 9.53 -16.05 5.01
C LEU A 74 10.20 -16.18 3.64
N MET A 75 10.89 -15.13 3.21
CA MET A 75 11.59 -15.13 1.93
C MET A 75 12.87 -16.00 2.00
N PRO A 76 13.33 -16.58 0.88
CA PRO A 76 14.67 -17.16 0.79
C PRO A 76 15.74 -16.14 1.17
N ARG A 77 16.81 -16.60 1.84
CA ARG A 77 17.94 -15.76 2.23
C ARG A 77 19.12 -15.97 1.28
N SER A 78 19.76 -14.88 0.87
CA SER A 78 21.09 -14.93 0.23
C SER A 78 22.17 -15.40 1.22
N ALA A 79 23.35 -15.73 0.71
CA ALA A 79 24.51 -16.05 1.55
C ALA A 79 24.84 -14.90 2.53
N GLU A 80 24.79 -13.66 2.06
CA GLU A 80 25.11 -12.49 2.88
C GLU A 80 24.00 -12.20 3.92
N GLU A 81 22.73 -12.42 3.58
CA GLU A 81 21.62 -12.31 4.54
C GLU A 81 21.74 -13.31 5.70
N ARG A 82 22.23 -14.53 5.43
CA ARG A 82 22.56 -15.51 6.49
C ARG A 82 23.67 -14.99 7.41
N LEU A 83 24.76 -14.47 6.83
CA LEU A 83 25.93 -13.99 7.58
C LEU A 83 25.63 -12.77 8.46
N ARG A 84 24.76 -11.85 8.00
CA ARG A 84 24.36 -10.65 8.75
C ARG A 84 23.09 -10.82 9.59
N GLY A 85 22.46 -12.00 9.56
CA GLY A 85 21.29 -12.33 10.38
C GLY A 85 20.01 -11.54 10.02
N THR A 86 19.82 -11.25 8.73
CA THR A 86 18.62 -10.54 8.21
C THR A 86 17.73 -11.48 7.41
N SER A 87 16.44 -11.16 7.32
CA SER A 87 15.48 -11.95 6.57
C SER A 87 14.21 -11.17 6.32
N ARG A 88 13.70 -11.16 5.09
CA ARG A 88 12.39 -10.55 4.83
C ARG A 88 11.26 -11.55 5.06
N GLY A 89 10.14 -11.05 5.53
CA GLY A 89 8.96 -11.85 5.76
C GLY A 89 7.80 -11.06 6.33
N ALA A 90 6.64 -11.71 6.35
CA ALA A 90 5.40 -11.19 6.91
C ALA A 90 4.84 -12.17 7.93
N VAL A 91 4.35 -11.65 9.06
CA VAL A 91 3.59 -12.38 10.07
C VAL A 91 2.24 -11.68 10.21
N VAL A 92 1.24 -12.14 9.47
CA VAL A 92 -0.10 -11.53 9.49
C VAL A 92 -0.94 -12.24 10.54
N VAL A 93 -1.32 -11.55 11.61
CA VAL A 93 -2.14 -12.11 12.70
C VAL A 93 -3.61 -11.77 12.50
N GLY A 94 -4.48 -12.76 12.62
CA GLY A 94 -5.93 -12.56 12.55
C GLY A 94 -6.44 -11.88 13.81
N LEU A 95 -7.25 -10.83 13.62
CA LEU A 95 -7.81 -10.02 14.69
C LEU A 95 -9.28 -10.36 15.00
N GLY A 96 -9.87 -11.29 14.24
CA GLY A 96 -11.29 -11.64 14.33
C GLY A 96 -12.20 -10.58 13.72
N GLU A 97 -13.44 -10.54 14.20
CA GLU A 97 -14.41 -9.52 13.80
C GLU A 97 -14.07 -8.15 14.39
N MET A 98 -14.28 -7.10 13.60
CA MET A 98 -14.05 -5.73 14.01
C MET A 98 -14.95 -5.34 15.19
N GLY A 99 -14.36 -4.75 16.24
CA GLY A 99 -15.07 -4.26 17.43
C GLY A 99 -15.08 -5.20 18.64
N ALA A 100 -14.63 -6.46 18.50
CA ALA A 100 -14.47 -7.39 19.62
C ALA A 100 -13.05 -7.40 20.21
N LEU A 101 -12.11 -6.66 19.61
CA LEU A 101 -10.70 -6.73 19.93
C LEU A 101 -10.32 -5.81 21.10
N GLY A 102 -9.87 -6.40 22.22
CA GLY A 102 -9.24 -5.69 23.34
C GLY A 102 -7.74 -5.99 23.46
N ALA A 103 -7.09 -5.47 24.50
CA ALA A 103 -5.65 -5.66 24.74
C ALA A 103 -5.25 -7.15 24.91
N GLU A 104 -6.13 -7.97 25.52
CA GLU A 104 -5.92 -9.42 25.63
C GLU A 104 -6.04 -10.12 24.28
N GLY A 105 -6.97 -9.68 23.43
CA GLY A 105 -7.12 -10.17 22.06
C GLY A 105 -5.87 -9.88 21.22
N VAL A 106 -5.34 -8.64 21.30
CA VAL A 106 -4.06 -8.30 20.64
C VAL A 106 -2.90 -9.15 21.18
N THR A 107 -2.85 -9.36 22.49
CA THR A 107 -1.82 -10.21 23.13
C THR A 107 -1.87 -11.63 22.56
N GLU A 108 -3.06 -12.22 22.45
CA GLU A 108 -3.23 -13.58 21.92
C GLU A 108 -2.94 -13.66 20.42
N ALA A 109 -3.41 -12.69 19.63
CA ALA A 109 -3.11 -12.62 18.19
C ALA A 109 -1.58 -12.56 17.94
N VAL A 110 -0.89 -11.67 18.65
CA VAL A 110 0.57 -11.52 18.55
C VAL A 110 1.28 -12.77 19.05
N ARG A 111 0.83 -13.37 20.16
CA ARG A 111 1.38 -14.64 20.67
C ARG A 111 1.26 -15.75 19.63
N ALA A 112 0.09 -15.92 19.02
CA ALA A 112 -0.16 -16.95 18.02
C ALA A 112 0.66 -16.74 16.74
N GLY A 113 0.80 -15.47 16.29
CA GLY A 113 1.70 -15.10 15.19
C GLY A 113 3.16 -15.39 15.48
N ALA A 114 3.65 -14.96 16.65
CA ALA A 114 5.03 -15.17 17.08
C ALA A 114 5.35 -16.67 17.25
N LEU A 115 4.42 -17.49 17.76
CA LEU A 115 4.58 -18.95 17.84
C LEU A 115 4.72 -19.59 16.45
N ARG A 116 3.86 -19.23 15.50
CA ARG A 116 3.96 -19.73 14.12
C ARG A 116 5.26 -19.27 13.47
N TYR A 117 5.67 -18.02 13.69
CA TYR A 117 6.97 -17.53 13.21
C TYR A 117 8.15 -18.33 13.78
N LEU A 118 8.19 -18.54 15.11
CA LEU A 118 9.22 -19.34 15.77
C LEU A 118 9.32 -20.76 15.19
N LEU A 119 8.19 -21.39 14.88
CA LEU A 119 8.15 -22.71 14.25
C LEU A 119 8.76 -22.68 12.84
N HIS A 120 8.23 -21.82 11.95
CA HIS A 120 8.69 -21.74 10.56
C HIS A 120 10.16 -21.31 10.45
N ALA A 121 10.59 -20.36 11.30
CA ALA A 121 11.96 -19.89 11.33
C ALA A 121 12.93 -20.96 11.85
N SER A 122 12.53 -21.75 12.86
CA SER A 122 13.38 -22.82 13.37
C SER A 122 13.53 -23.97 12.36
N ASP A 123 12.47 -24.31 11.63
CA ASP A 123 12.53 -25.32 10.57
C ASP A 123 13.42 -24.83 9.40
N ARG A 124 13.23 -23.57 8.96
CA ARG A 124 13.95 -23.00 7.81
C ARG A 124 15.40 -22.64 8.11
N TYR A 125 15.71 -22.14 9.31
CA TYR A 125 17.05 -21.65 9.67
C TYR A 125 17.86 -22.68 10.47
N GLY A 126 17.23 -23.76 10.93
CA GLY A 126 17.91 -24.86 11.60
C GLY A 126 18.89 -25.60 10.69
N GLU A 127 18.61 -25.67 9.38
CA GLU A 127 19.49 -26.28 8.38
C GLU A 127 20.77 -25.45 8.18
N ASP A 128 20.66 -24.12 8.14
CA ASP A 128 21.79 -23.18 7.93
C ASP A 128 22.80 -23.14 9.10
N HIS A 129 22.41 -23.54 10.32
CA HIS A 129 23.32 -23.57 11.49
C HIS A 129 24.13 -24.88 11.58
N CYS A 130 23.97 -25.79 10.60
CA CYS A 130 24.64 -27.10 10.57
C CYS A 130 25.96 -27.11 9.76
N ASP A 131 26.51 -25.94 9.39
CA ASP A 131 27.74 -25.81 8.62
C ASP A 131 28.99 -26.28 9.40
N GLY A 132 29.30 -27.57 9.32
CA GLY A 132 30.63 -28.19 9.39
C GLY A 132 31.48 -28.07 10.67
N ARG A 133 31.19 -27.15 11.60
CA ARG A 133 32.00 -26.88 12.82
C ARG A 133 31.44 -27.50 14.10
N GLY A 134 30.65 -28.56 13.98
CA GLY A 134 30.14 -29.32 15.11
C GLY A 134 28.93 -28.65 15.79
N ARG A 135 27.91 -29.46 16.02
CA ARG A 135 26.65 -29.10 16.67
C ARG A 135 26.92 -28.73 18.13
N GLN A 136 26.85 -27.46 18.53
CA GLN A 136 26.66 -27.12 19.95
C GLN A 136 25.17 -27.35 20.29
N PRO A 137 24.82 -28.37 21.11
CA PRO A 137 23.43 -28.81 21.26
C PRO A 137 22.49 -27.84 22.00
N ASP A 138 23.01 -26.74 22.56
CA ASP A 138 22.29 -25.91 23.55
C ASP A 138 22.13 -24.43 23.16
N THR A 139 22.62 -23.98 22.00
CA THR A 139 22.51 -22.57 21.59
C THR A 139 21.25 -22.32 20.77
N ALA A 140 20.27 -21.63 21.37
CA ALA A 140 19.05 -21.20 20.70
C ALA A 140 19.35 -20.28 19.50
N ILE A 141 18.59 -20.42 18.41
CA ILE A 141 18.72 -19.54 17.23
C ILE A 141 18.16 -18.15 17.59
N PRO A 142 18.98 -17.08 17.59
CA PRO A 142 18.49 -15.74 17.88
C PRO A 142 17.69 -15.21 16.69
N LEU A 143 16.42 -14.88 16.93
CA LEU A 143 15.49 -14.36 15.93
C LEU A 143 15.12 -12.91 16.23
N ARG A 144 14.88 -12.14 15.17
CA ARG A 144 14.41 -10.76 15.22
C ARG A 144 12.99 -10.71 14.67
N LEU A 145 12.17 -9.83 15.23
CA LEU A 145 10.80 -9.60 14.76
C LEU A 145 10.52 -8.09 14.80
N ALA A 146 10.01 -7.54 13.70
CA ALA A 146 9.40 -6.22 13.70
C ALA A 146 7.89 -6.35 13.91
N SER A 147 7.24 -5.34 14.48
CA SER A 147 5.79 -5.28 14.61
C SER A 147 5.28 -3.86 14.40
N LEU A 148 4.14 -3.74 13.72
CA LEU A 148 3.33 -2.53 13.78
C LEU A 148 2.64 -2.42 15.14
N LEU A 149 2.10 -1.24 15.45
CA LEU A 149 1.26 -1.00 16.63
C LEU A 149 -0.14 -1.60 16.42
N VAL A 150 -0.26 -2.93 16.58
CA VAL A 150 -1.53 -3.64 16.39
C VAL A 150 -2.56 -3.14 17.39
N GLY A 151 -3.71 -2.69 16.88
CA GLY A 151 -4.85 -2.22 17.68
C GLY A 151 -4.91 -0.70 17.92
N SER A 152 -3.84 0.07 17.65
CA SER A 152 -3.82 1.52 17.96
C SER A 152 -4.57 2.40 16.94
N ASN A 153 -4.69 1.94 15.69
CA ASN A 153 -5.29 2.71 14.58
C ASN A 153 -6.62 2.10 14.10
N SER A 154 -7.25 1.28 14.94
CA SER A 154 -8.48 0.54 14.61
C SER A 154 -9.59 0.91 15.58
N ALA A 155 -10.85 0.59 15.22
CA ALA A 155 -12.01 0.73 16.10
C ALA A 155 -11.87 0.02 17.48
N ALA A 156 -10.80 -0.76 17.69
CA ALA A 156 -10.43 -1.42 18.95
C ALA A 156 -9.98 -0.47 20.08
N SER A 157 -9.76 0.82 19.83
CA SER A 157 -9.56 1.85 20.87
C SER A 157 -8.44 1.57 21.90
N LEU A 158 -7.35 0.90 21.51
CA LEU A 158 -6.15 0.86 22.34
C LEU A 158 -5.36 2.14 22.15
N ASP A 159 -5.03 2.83 23.24
CA ASP A 159 -3.97 3.84 23.18
C ASP A 159 -2.64 3.17 22.78
N VAL A 160 -1.73 3.96 22.21
CA VAL A 160 -0.38 3.52 21.80
C VAL A 160 0.31 2.78 22.94
N GLY A 161 0.18 3.24 24.19
CA GLY A 161 0.77 2.57 25.35
C GLY A 161 0.24 1.15 25.59
N GLU A 162 -1.07 0.93 25.42
CA GLU A 162 -1.70 -0.39 25.59
C GLU A 162 -1.38 -1.33 24.43
N ALA A 163 -1.33 -0.81 23.19
CA ALA A 163 -0.89 -1.58 22.03
C ALA A 163 0.56 -2.07 22.19
N VAL A 164 1.47 -1.18 22.61
CA VAL A 164 2.88 -1.51 22.89
C VAL A 164 2.98 -2.63 23.94
N LYS A 165 2.25 -2.50 25.06
CA LYS A 165 2.22 -3.55 26.10
C LYS A 165 1.71 -4.88 25.58
N ALA A 166 0.59 -4.88 24.85
CA ALA A 166 -0.03 -6.10 24.34
C ALA A 166 0.89 -6.85 23.34
N VAL A 167 1.53 -6.12 22.43
CA VAL A 167 2.49 -6.69 21.47
C VAL A 167 3.69 -7.32 22.19
N VAL A 168 4.32 -6.58 23.12
CA VAL A 168 5.49 -7.07 23.87
C VAL A 168 5.12 -8.29 24.71
N ARG A 169 3.95 -8.26 25.36
CA ARG A 169 3.43 -9.38 26.15
C ARG A 169 3.20 -10.62 25.29
N GLY A 170 2.60 -10.48 24.11
CA GLY A 170 2.37 -11.58 23.18
C GLY A 170 3.67 -12.27 22.77
N VAL A 171 4.72 -11.50 22.46
CA VAL A 171 6.05 -12.04 22.11
C VAL A 171 6.71 -12.74 23.29
N LEU A 172 6.62 -12.19 24.51
CA LEU A 172 7.16 -12.83 25.72
C LEU A 172 6.47 -14.17 26.01
N LEU A 173 5.15 -14.23 25.89
CA LEU A 173 4.37 -15.46 26.06
C LEU A 173 4.73 -16.50 25.00
N ALA A 174 4.83 -16.09 23.73
CA ALA A 174 5.23 -16.98 22.64
C ALA A 174 6.62 -17.59 22.87
N ASN A 175 7.60 -16.78 23.26
CA ASN A 175 8.95 -17.25 23.60
C ASN A 175 8.93 -18.27 24.76
N ARG A 176 8.15 -18.02 25.81
CA ARG A 176 8.01 -18.95 26.94
C ARG A 176 7.41 -20.28 26.48
N ASP A 177 6.27 -20.22 25.79
CA ASP A 177 5.50 -21.40 25.41
C ASP A 177 6.26 -22.25 24.41
N TYR A 178 6.92 -21.62 23.43
CA TYR A 178 7.80 -22.31 22.49
C TYR A 178 8.97 -23.00 23.21
N ALA A 179 9.65 -22.32 24.15
CA ALA A 179 10.74 -22.91 24.91
C ALA A 179 10.31 -24.08 25.81
N GLN A 180 9.07 -24.08 26.32
CA GLN A 180 8.53 -25.20 27.09
C GLN A 180 8.27 -26.42 26.20
N CYS A 181 7.67 -26.24 25.02
CA CYS A 181 7.40 -27.32 24.07
C CYS A 181 8.68 -27.85 23.41
N ALA A 182 9.65 -26.98 23.14
CA ALA A 182 10.89 -27.35 22.47
C ALA A 182 11.79 -28.25 23.33
N LYS A 183 11.69 -28.20 24.67
CA LYS A 183 12.40 -29.14 25.58
C LYS A 183 12.07 -30.61 25.31
N ALA A 184 10.91 -30.89 24.71
CA ALA A 184 10.49 -32.25 24.34
C ALA A 184 11.02 -32.71 22.96
N ARG A 185 11.51 -31.79 22.12
CA ARG A 185 12.03 -32.08 20.77
C ARG A 185 13.56 -31.99 20.73
N ARG A 186 14.22 -32.93 20.05
CA ARG A 186 15.66 -32.86 19.74
C ARG A 186 15.88 -32.05 18.45
N GLY A 187 15.77 -30.72 18.52
CA GLY A 187 15.97 -29.82 17.38
C GLY A 187 16.43 -28.42 17.81
N PRO A 188 16.96 -27.60 16.88
CA PRO A 188 17.33 -26.23 17.19
C PRO A 188 16.11 -25.43 17.65
N VAL A 189 16.27 -24.67 18.74
CA VAL A 189 15.19 -23.90 19.36
C VAL A 189 15.36 -22.43 19.01
N GLY A 190 14.50 -21.89 18.15
CA GLY A 190 14.44 -20.47 17.89
C GLY A 190 13.95 -19.67 19.11
N ARG A 191 14.45 -18.42 19.23
CA ARG A 191 13.98 -17.48 20.25
C ARG A 191 14.00 -16.06 19.71
N ILE A 192 12.91 -15.32 19.87
CA ILE A 192 12.88 -13.89 19.53
C ILE A 192 13.65 -13.13 20.61
N VAL A 193 14.80 -12.57 20.24
CA VAL A 193 15.71 -11.83 21.14
C VAL A 193 15.60 -10.32 20.97
N GLU A 194 15.08 -9.86 19.83
CA GLU A 194 14.87 -8.44 19.53
C GLU A 194 13.50 -8.24 18.88
N LEU A 195 12.73 -7.31 19.44
CA LEU A 195 11.45 -6.82 18.94
C LEU A 195 11.59 -5.33 18.59
N GLU A 196 11.36 -4.98 17.33
CA GLU A 196 11.39 -3.59 16.86
C GLU A 196 9.98 -3.13 16.49
N LEU A 197 9.47 -2.12 17.20
CA LEU A 197 8.17 -1.53 16.90
C LEU A 197 8.36 -0.48 15.80
N ILE A 198 7.69 -0.68 14.67
CA ILE A 198 7.86 0.17 13.48
C ILE A 198 6.61 1.02 13.28
N GLU A 199 6.81 2.31 13.11
CA GLU A 199 5.75 3.28 12.84
C GLU A 199 6.18 4.28 11.75
N LEU A 200 5.25 4.64 10.87
CA LEU A 200 5.50 5.57 9.78
C LEU A 200 5.50 7.02 10.28
N TYR A 201 4.57 7.34 11.17
CA TYR A 201 4.36 8.71 11.63
C TYR A 201 5.22 9.04 12.86
N ARG A 202 5.96 10.14 12.77
CA ARG A 202 6.92 10.56 13.79
C ARG A 202 6.30 10.75 15.18
N ASP A 203 5.12 11.34 15.25
CA ASP A 203 4.40 11.58 16.50
C ASP A 203 4.01 10.26 17.20
N ALA A 204 3.42 9.32 16.47
CA ALA A 204 3.07 8.00 16.98
C ALA A 204 4.31 7.20 17.40
N ALA A 205 5.41 7.29 16.65
CA ALA A 205 6.67 6.65 17.01
C ALA A 205 7.28 7.23 18.31
N ILE A 206 7.17 8.54 18.53
CA ILE A 206 7.59 9.19 19.79
C ILE A 206 6.74 8.69 20.96
N SER A 207 5.40 8.64 20.79
CA SER A 207 4.49 8.10 21.82
C SER A 207 4.81 6.64 22.16
N ALA A 208 5.10 5.81 21.14
CA ALA A 208 5.52 4.43 21.35
C ALA A 208 6.86 4.34 22.07
N ALA A 209 7.84 5.21 21.76
CA ALA A 209 9.12 5.23 22.45
C ALA A 209 8.97 5.58 23.94
N HIS A 210 8.10 6.55 24.28
CA HIS A 210 7.76 6.84 25.67
C HIS A 210 7.10 5.64 26.36
N ALA A 211 6.16 4.97 25.70
CA ALA A 211 5.54 3.77 26.23
C ALA A 211 6.56 2.65 26.49
N VAL A 212 7.49 2.42 25.55
CA VAL A 212 8.58 1.45 25.71
C VAL A 212 9.47 1.79 26.91
N SER A 213 9.80 3.07 27.13
CA SER A 213 10.71 3.51 28.20
C SER A 213 10.25 3.18 29.63
N VAL A 214 8.95 2.88 29.82
CA VAL A 214 8.36 2.54 31.12
C VAL A 214 7.86 1.09 31.20
N LEU A 215 8.12 0.27 30.17
CA LEU A 215 7.59 -1.09 30.06
C LEU A 215 8.07 -2.01 31.18
N ASP A 216 9.33 -1.90 31.58
CA ASP A 216 9.95 -2.70 32.65
C ASP A 216 9.20 -2.55 33.98
N LYS A 217 8.75 -1.34 34.29
CA LYS A 217 7.91 -1.01 35.46
C LYS A 217 6.49 -1.51 35.25
N SER A 218 5.90 -1.23 34.09
CA SER A 218 4.49 -1.56 33.83
C SER A 218 4.21 -3.07 33.77
N LEU A 219 5.21 -3.87 33.38
CA LEU A 219 5.13 -5.33 33.26
C LEU A 219 5.92 -6.07 34.36
N ALA A 220 6.37 -5.39 35.43
CA ALA A 220 7.28 -5.97 36.43
C ALA A 220 6.82 -7.33 36.98
N ALA A 221 5.57 -7.42 37.45
CA ALA A 221 5.00 -8.65 38.01
C ALA A 221 4.84 -9.77 36.96
N GLU A 222 4.71 -9.41 35.69
CA GLU A 222 4.64 -10.40 34.60
C GLU A 222 6.03 -10.87 34.18
N LEU A 223 7.00 -9.97 34.07
CA LEU A 223 8.40 -10.30 33.79
C LEU A 223 8.98 -11.25 34.85
N GLU A 224 8.65 -11.03 36.12
CA GLU A 224 9.02 -11.94 37.21
C GLU A 224 8.40 -13.33 37.03
N ARG A 225 7.09 -13.41 36.77
CA ARG A 225 6.37 -14.68 36.51
C ARG A 225 6.92 -15.43 35.29
N LEU A 226 7.29 -14.71 34.23
CA LEU A 226 7.84 -15.28 33.00
C LEU A 226 9.33 -15.61 33.11
N GLY A 227 10.02 -15.17 34.17
CA GLY A 227 11.47 -15.30 34.28
C GLY A 227 12.21 -14.52 33.18
N ALA A 228 11.65 -13.40 32.74
CA ALA A 228 12.16 -12.57 31.65
C ALA A 228 12.70 -11.23 32.15
N ARG A 229 13.51 -10.57 31.33
CA ARG A 229 13.99 -9.20 31.52
C ARG A 229 13.88 -8.46 30.19
N LEU A 230 13.47 -7.20 30.24
CA LEU A 230 13.50 -6.31 29.07
C LEU A 230 14.82 -5.56 29.02
N ASP A 231 15.35 -5.43 27.82
CA ASP A 231 16.44 -4.49 27.50
C ASP A 231 15.85 -3.37 26.62
N LEU A 232 15.60 -2.21 27.22
CA LEU A 232 14.93 -1.06 26.60
C LEU A 232 15.94 -0.08 25.99
N SER A 233 17.00 -0.62 25.40
CA SER A 233 18.33 0.00 25.38
C SER A 233 18.54 1.21 24.47
N GLU A 234 17.55 1.71 23.71
CA GLU A 234 17.82 2.78 22.75
C GLU A 234 16.75 3.87 22.60
N PRO A 235 17.18 5.13 22.34
CA PRO A 235 16.29 6.19 21.87
C PRO A 235 15.54 5.79 20.59
N LEU A 236 14.48 6.52 20.26
CA LEU A 236 13.78 6.39 18.99
C LEU A 236 14.78 6.45 17.82
N ARG A 237 14.81 5.38 17.01
CA ARG A 237 15.59 5.34 15.77
C ARG A 237 14.79 5.94 14.62
N HIS A 238 15.47 6.64 13.73
CA HIS A 238 14.90 7.13 12.47
C HIS A 238 15.51 6.36 11.30
N GLY A 239 14.66 5.76 10.48
CA GLY A 239 15.00 5.18 9.19
C GLY A 239 14.51 6.03 8.03
N GLU A 240 14.59 5.47 6.83
CA GLU A 240 14.17 6.14 5.60
C GLU A 240 12.63 6.22 5.49
N GLY A 241 12.12 7.32 4.92
CA GLY A 241 10.71 7.50 4.62
C GLY A 241 9.79 7.84 5.81
N VAL A 242 10.33 8.24 6.97
CA VAL A 242 9.53 8.77 8.09
C VAL A 242 8.68 9.95 7.66
N ARG A 243 7.43 10.01 8.14
CA ARG A 243 6.50 11.09 7.79
C ARG A 243 6.02 11.85 9.01
N GLN A 244 5.68 13.12 8.78
CA GLN A 244 4.92 13.91 9.72
C GLN A 244 3.43 13.68 9.48
N ARG A 245 2.66 13.56 10.56
CA ARG A 245 1.20 13.54 10.46
C ARG A 245 0.71 14.96 10.19
N LEU A 246 -0.03 15.15 9.09
CA LEU A 246 -0.51 16.48 8.66
C LEU A 246 -1.93 16.80 9.14
N SER A 247 -2.70 15.82 9.61
CA SER A 247 -4.06 15.99 10.13
C SER A 247 -4.21 15.36 11.51
N VAL A 248 -4.88 16.06 12.42
CA VAL A 248 -5.28 15.55 13.75
C VAL A 248 -6.54 14.69 13.64
N THR A 249 -7.39 14.95 12.65
CA THR A 249 -8.58 14.14 12.37
C THR A 249 -8.15 12.77 11.85
N PRO A 250 -8.79 11.68 12.32
CA PRO A 250 -8.60 10.34 11.75
C PRO A 250 -8.76 10.37 10.23
N PHE A 251 -8.16 9.40 9.56
CA PHE A 251 -8.23 9.25 8.11
C PHE A 251 -9.67 9.51 7.62
N GLY A 252 -9.84 10.42 6.65
CA GLY A 252 -11.14 10.77 6.07
C GLY A 252 -11.91 9.60 5.44
N ASP A 253 -11.28 8.42 5.44
CA ASP A 253 -11.75 7.14 4.95
C ASP A 253 -12.28 6.23 6.08
N TYR A 254 -12.38 6.69 7.33
CA TYR A 254 -13.00 5.89 8.40
C TYR A 254 -14.52 5.77 8.17
N TRP A 255 -15.03 4.55 8.20
CA TRP A 255 -16.45 4.21 8.02
C TRP A 255 -17.04 3.69 9.34
N PRO A 256 -17.62 4.55 10.21
CA PRO A 256 -18.31 4.08 11.40
C PRO A 256 -19.48 3.17 11.02
N ARG A 257 -19.72 2.13 11.84
CA ARG A 257 -20.81 1.17 11.62
C ARG A 257 -21.99 1.47 12.54
N LEU A 258 -23.18 1.59 11.97
CA LEU A 258 -24.44 1.61 12.72
C LEU A 258 -25.19 0.33 12.39
N ALA A 259 -25.19 -0.63 13.31
CA ALA A 259 -25.98 -1.85 13.16
C ALA A 259 -27.40 -1.64 13.66
N VAL A 260 -28.39 -1.99 12.84
CA VAL A 260 -29.82 -1.90 13.14
C VAL A 260 -30.48 -3.24 12.85
N THR A 261 -30.95 -3.90 13.90
CA THR A 261 -31.42 -5.29 13.84
C THR A 261 -32.72 -5.47 14.62
N ASP A 262 -33.48 -6.53 14.35
CA ASP A 262 -34.60 -6.93 15.19
C ASP A 262 -34.10 -7.35 16.58
N ALA A 263 -34.55 -6.65 17.62
CA ALA A 263 -34.21 -7.02 19.00
C ALA A 263 -34.78 -8.41 19.37
N ASP A 264 -35.86 -8.82 18.71
CA ASP A 264 -36.67 -10.00 19.00
C ASP A 264 -36.43 -11.17 18.02
N GLY A 265 -35.48 -11.03 17.08
CA GLY A 265 -35.24 -11.98 15.99
C GLY A 265 -34.79 -13.37 16.44
N GLU A 266 -34.10 -13.50 17.58
CA GLU A 266 -33.58 -14.79 18.06
C GLU A 266 -34.64 -15.75 18.61
N THR A 267 -35.83 -15.25 18.98
CA THR A 267 -36.84 -16.03 19.70
C THR A 267 -37.91 -16.65 18.79
N ALA A 268 -37.87 -16.40 17.48
CA ALA A 268 -39.01 -16.65 16.58
C ALA A 268 -38.77 -17.67 15.45
N ALA A 269 -37.62 -18.34 15.40
CA ALA A 269 -37.27 -19.30 14.35
C ALA A 269 -38.02 -20.66 14.40
N LEU A 270 -39.24 -20.70 14.97
CA LEU A 270 -39.98 -21.94 15.21
C LEU A 270 -41.46 -21.85 14.78
N ILE A 271 -41.80 -21.30 13.60
CA ILE A 271 -43.13 -21.54 13.00
C ILE A 271 -43.02 -21.55 11.47
N ASP A 272 -43.17 -22.74 10.89
CA ASP A 272 -43.25 -22.98 9.45
C ASP A 272 -44.67 -22.58 8.97
N ALA A 273 -44.79 -21.41 8.34
CA ALA A 273 -46.06 -20.89 7.83
C ALA A 273 -46.09 -20.93 6.29
N PRO A 274 -47.15 -21.46 5.65
CA PRO A 274 -47.25 -21.65 4.19
C PRO A 274 -47.48 -20.35 3.40
N THR A 275 -47.38 -19.19 4.04
CA THR A 275 -47.48 -17.86 3.43
C THR A 275 -46.29 -17.05 3.94
N PRO A 276 -45.57 -16.27 3.11
CA PRO A 276 -44.51 -15.40 3.62
C PRO A 276 -45.14 -14.39 4.60
N LEU A 277 -45.07 -14.69 5.89
CA LEU A 277 -45.65 -13.86 6.93
C LEU A 277 -44.70 -12.68 7.16
N ILE A 278 -45.08 -11.51 6.64
CA ILE A 278 -44.30 -10.28 6.80
C ILE A 278 -44.26 -9.93 8.30
N ARG A 279 -43.10 -10.16 8.94
CA ARG A 279 -42.89 -9.82 10.35
C ARG A 279 -42.12 -8.51 10.46
N HIS A 280 -42.83 -7.44 10.78
CA HIS A 280 -42.20 -6.17 11.13
C HIS A 280 -41.58 -6.26 12.53
N ALA A 281 -40.29 -5.89 12.66
CA ALA A 281 -39.63 -5.84 13.95
C ALA A 281 -40.36 -4.87 14.89
N ARG A 282 -40.68 -5.34 16.11
CA ARG A 282 -41.39 -4.54 17.11
C ARG A 282 -40.45 -3.60 17.86
N ARG A 283 -39.18 -4.00 17.95
CA ARG A 283 -38.12 -3.28 18.64
C ARG A 283 -36.87 -3.35 17.78
N PHE A 284 -36.25 -2.20 17.54
CA PHE A 284 -34.95 -2.15 16.88
C PHE A 284 -33.84 -2.12 17.93
N ARG A 285 -32.81 -2.93 17.73
CA ARG A 285 -31.54 -2.86 18.43
C ARG A 285 -30.55 -2.09 17.55
N PHE A 286 -30.17 -0.91 18.02
CA PHE A 286 -29.13 -0.09 17.41
C PHE A 286 -27.82 -0.32 18.14
N THR A 287 -26.74 -0.59 17.40
CA THR A 287 -25.37 -0.67 17.93
C THR A 287 -24.51 0.28 17.10
N PHE A 288 -24.06 1.37 17.71
CA PHE A 288 -23.18 2.33 17.04
C PHE A 288 -21.72 2.07 17.41
N MET A 289 -20.92 1.80 16.38
CA MET A 289 -19.49 1.52 16.45
C MET A 289 -18.74 2.68 15.79
N GLY A 290 -18.50 3.74 16.58
CA GLY A 290 -17.84 4.98 16.15
C GLY A 290 -16.37 5.04 16.58
N GLU A 291 -15.84 6.26 16.72
CA GLU A 291 -14.45 6.51 17.15
C GLU A 291 -14.25 6.37 18.67
N LYS A 292 -15.33 6.21 19.44
CA LYS A 292 -15.26 6.07 20.90
C LYS A 292 -14.95 4.62 21.29
N ALA A 293 -14.25 4.45 22.41
CA ALA A 293 -13.87 3.17 23.01
C ALA A 293 -15.02 2.32 23.59
N ARG A 294 -16.25 2.53 23.11
CA ARG A 294 -17.45 1.80 23.54
C ARG A 294 -18.43 1.66 22.36
N ALA A 295 -18.99 0.46 22.19
CA ALA A 295 -20.16 0.27 21.35
C ALA A 295 -21.40 0.73 22.13
N GLU A 296 -22.05 1.79 21.64
CA GLU A 296 -23.27 2.30 22.28
C GLU A 296 -24.47 1.50 21.75
N VAL A 297 -25.22 0.87 22.66
CA VAL A 297 -26.38 0.04 22.30
C VAL A 297 -27.65 0.69 22.81
N VAL A 298 -28.62 0.88 21.92
CA VAL A 298 -29.96 1.40 22.23
C VAL A 298 -31.00 0.44 21.68
N VAL A 299 -31.95 0.02 22.53
CA VAL A 299 -33.12 -0.76 22.09
C VAL A 299 -34.34 0.16 22.12
N GLN A 300 -34.91 0.43 20.96
CA GLN A 300 -36.05 1.34 20.82
C GLN A 300 -37.30 0.56 20.41
N ALA A 301 -38.36 0.71 21.20
CA ALA A 301 -39.69 0.24 20.81
C ALA A 301 -40.28 1.17 19.73
N ARG A 302 -40.97 0.59 18.76
CA ARG A 302 -41.67 1.34 17.70
C ARG A 302 -43.06 0.78 17.49
N GLN A 303 -43.90 1.54 16.79
CA GLN A 303 -45.15 1.00 16.25
C GLN A 303 -44.82 0.09 15.04
N PRO A 304 -45.08 -1.23 15.12
CA PRO A 304 -44.87 -2.13 13.99
C PRO A 304 -45.81 -1.72 12.85
N GLY A 305 -45.31 -1.67 11.61
CA GLY A 305 -46.09 -1.32 10.42
C GLY A 305 -46.25 0.18 10.15
N LEU A 306 -45.91 1.08 11.09
CA LEU A 306 -46.04 2.54 10.87
C LEU A 306 -45.14 3.02 9.73
N ILE A 307 -43.84 2.76 9.83
CA ILE A 307 -42.85 3.23 8.85
C ILE A 307 -43.08 2.55 7.51
N GLU A 308 -43.46 1.27 7.53
CA GLU A 308 -43.74 0.49 6.33
C GLU A 308 -44.99 1.01 5.62
N ARG A 309 -46.05 1.40 6.35
CA ARG A 309 -47.20 2.07 5.73
C ARG A 309 -46.84 3.44 5.17
N LEU A 310 -46.06 4.25 5.88
CA LEU A 310 -45.63 5.56 5.36
C LEU A 310 -44.76 5.40 4.11
N ALA A 311 -43.89 4.40 4.07
CA ALA A 311 -43.08 4.07 2.90
C ALA A 311 -43.95 3.54 1.75
N ASP A 312 -44.91 2.66 2.01
CA ASP A 312 -45.85 2.17 1.00
C ASP A 312 -46.67 3.35 0.42
N GLU A 313 -47.21 4.26 1.25
CA GLU A 313 -47.95 5.44 0.80
C GLU A 313 -47.09 6.43 -0.02
N ALA A 314 -45.83 6.62 0.36
CA ALA A 314 -44.93 7.57 -0.30
C ALA A 314 -44.29 7.02 -1.58
N LEU A 315 -44.05 5.71 -1.64
CA LEU A 315 -43.25 5.07 -2.70
C LEU A 315 -44.08 4.19 -3.65
N THR A 316 -45.42 4.17 -3.49
CA THR A 316 -46.34 3.50 -4.41
C THR A 316 -47.33 4.49 -5.04
N GLY A 317 -47.78 4.21 -6.26
CA GLY A 317 -48.80 4.98 -6.96
C GLY A 317 -48.26 6.07 -7.91
N PRO A 318 -49.13 6.97 -8.44
CA PRO A 318 -48.79 7.88 -9.56
C PRO A 318 -47.72 8.93 -9.25
N ALA A 319 -47.37 9.11 -7.97
CA ALA A 319 -46.37 10.07 -7.50
C ALA A 319 -45.20 9.38 -6.76
N SER A 320 -45.02 8.07 -6.95
CA SER A 320 -44.01 7.22 -6.30
C SER A 320 -42.57 7.72 -6.45
N THR A 321 -42.26 8.41 -7.56
CA THR A 321 -40.94 8.96 -7.86
C THR A 321 -40.75 10.41 -7.42
N ARG A 322 -41.78 11.05 -6.85
CA ARG A 322 -41.75 12.47 -6.51
C ARG A 322 -41.01 12.71 -5.19
N TYR A 323 -40.09 13.67 -5.21
CA TYR A 323 -39.41 14.16 -4.02
C TYR A 323 -39.89 15.57 -3.64
N ARG A 324 -40.04 15.81 -2.34
CA ARG A 324 -40.34 17.12 -1.73
C ARG A 324 -39.52 17.23 -0.45
N GLY A 325 -38.54 18.13 -0.42
CA GLY A 325 -37.74 18.42 0.77
C GLY A 325 -38.37 19.48 1.69
N GLY A 326 -37.78 19.67 2.86
CA GLY A 326 -38.14 20.71 3.83
C GLY A 326 -38.84 20.19 5.09
N GLU A 327 -39.12 21.10 6.03
CA GLU A 327 -39.80 20.77 7.29
C GLU A 327 -41.19 20.18 7.00
N GLY A 328 -41.42 18.94 7.45
CA GLY A 328 -42.64 18.17 7.17
C GLY A 328 -42.53 17.19 5.99
N SER A 329 -41.36 17.04 5.38
CA SER A 329 -41.13 16.01 4.35
C SER A 329 -41.21 14.59 4.92
N PHE A 330 -41.42 13.62 4.01
CA PHE A 330 -41.34 12.20 4.33
C PHE A 330 -39.95 11.84 4.89
N GLY A 331 -38.89 12.39 4.29
CA GLY A 331 -37.51 12.15 4.70
C GLY A 331 -37.19 12.65 6.12
N HIS A 332 -37.70 13.83 6.48
CA HIS A 332 -37.55 14.36 7.83
C HIS A 332 -38.27 13.46 8.84
N THR A 333 -39.49 13.03 8.51
CA THR A 333 -40.28 12.12 9.34
C THR A 333 -39.56 10.78 9.56
N LEU A 334 -38.95 10.22 8.50
CA LEU A 334 -38.15 9.00 8.59
C LEU A 334 -36.97 9.18 9.55
N PHE A 335 -36.21 10.28 9.44
CA PHE A 335 -35.07 10.53 10.35
C PHE A 335 -35.51 10.62 11.81
N GLN A 336 -36.66 11.26 12.09
CA GLN A 336 -37.18 11.35 13.45
C GLN A 336 -37.64 10.01 14.03
N LEU A 337 -38.19 9.11 13.19
CA LEU A 337 -38.72 7.81 13.61
C LEU A 337 -37.66 6.70 13.65
N LEU A 338 -36.70 6.72 12.73
CA LEU A 338 -35.71 5.65 12.55
C LEU A 338 -34.45 5.84 13.38
N VAL A 339 -34.01 7.08 13.65
CA VAL A 339 -32.74 7.33 14.35
C VAL A 339 -33.01 7.65 15.83
N PRO A 340 -32.47 6.88 16.79
CA PRO A 340 -32.58 7.19 18.21
C PRO A 340 -32.02 8.56 18.55
N VAL A 341 -32.58 9.23 19.56
CA VAL A 341 -32.20 10.59 19.96
C VAL A 341 -30.71 10.68 20.28
N GLU A 342 -30.16 9.64 20.90
CA GLU A 342 -28.75 9.49 21.27
C GLU A 342 -27.82 9.48 20.06
N PHE A 343 -28.30 8.97 18.92
CA PHE A 343 -27.50 8.81 17.70
C PHE A 343 -27.76 9.89 16.64
N LYS A 344 -28.78 10.74 16.79
CA LYS A 344 -29.04 11.85 15.85
C LYS A 344 -27.82 12.74 15.66
N ALA A 345 -27.14 13.13 16.74
CA ALA A 345 -25.94 13.97 16.64
C ALA A 345 -24.77 13.28 15.91
N ALA A 346 -24.62 11.96 16.06
CA ALA A 346 -23.59 11.17 15.39
C ALA A 346 -23.92 10.99 13.91
N ALA A 347 -25.17 10.59 13.59
CA ALA A 347 -25.67 10.46 12.22
C ALA A 347 -25.52 11.77 11.43
N ARG A 348 -25.75 12.92 12.07
CA ARG A 348 -25.57 14.24 11.43
C ARG A 348 -24.13 14.56 11.03
N LYS A 349 -23.17 14.13 11.85
CA LYS A 349 -21.74 14.45 11.67
C LYS A 349 -21.00 13.42 10.81
N ALA A 350 -21.57 12.22 10.64
CA ALA A 350 -20.95 11.13 9.90
C ALA A 350 -20.82 11.46 8.41
N ARG A 351 -19.59 11.72 7.94
CA ARG A 351 -19.29 11.90 6.50
C ARG A 351 -19.31 10.58 5.72
N ASN A 352 -19.06 9.48 6.42
CA ASN A 352 -19.15 8.12 5.90
C ASN A 352 -19.97 7.29 6.90
N LEU A 353 -20.79 6.36 6.43
CA LEU A 353 -21.59 5.49 7.29
C LEU A 353 -21.80 4.12 6.64
N ILE A 354 -21.38 3.06 7.34
CA ILE A 354 -21.82 1.70 7.04
C ILE A 354 -23.06 1.41 7.88
N LEU A 355 -24.20 1.19 7.21
CA LEU A 355 -25.41 0.73 7.87
C LEU A 355 -25.48 -0.80 7.83
N VAL A 356 -25.31 -1.43 8.99
CA VAL A 356 -25.40 -2.89 9.08
C VAL A 356 -26.87 -3.27 9.35
N VAL A 357 -27.49 -4.00 8.43
CA VAL A 357 -28.92 -4.33 8.45
C VAL A 357 -29.15 -5.84 8.45
N ASP A 358 -30.30 -6.29 8.95
CA ASP A 358 -30.77 -7.66 8.82
C ASP A 358 -31.97 -7.74 7.85
N GLU A 359 -32.54 -8.93 7.70
CA GLU A 359 -33.70 -9.17 6.83
C GLU A 359 -34.91 -8.27 7.18
N SER A 360 -35.08 -7.90 8.44
CA SER A 360 -36.21 -7.10 8.91
C SER A 360 -36.02 -5.58 8.77
N THR A 361 -34.77 -5.12 8.63
CA THR A 361 -34.42 -3.69 8.57
C THR A 361 -33.91 -3.25 7.21
N ALA A 362 -33.46 -4.18 6.36
CA ALA A 362 -32.93 -3.87 5.03
C ALA A 362 -34.00 -3.34 4.05
N ASN A 363 -35.29 -3.62 4.27
CA ASN A 363 -36.35 -3.15 3.39
C ASN A 363 -36.71 -1.66 3.59
N LEU A 364 -36.19 -1.00 4.63
CA LEU A 364 -36.53 0.39 4.94
C LEU A 364 -35.75 1.39 4.07
N PRO A 365 -36.35 2.54 3.73
CA PRO A 365 -35.73 3.55 2.85
C PRO A 365 -34.77 4.48 3.62
N TRP A 366 -33.70 3.93 4.18
CA TRP A 366 -32.70 4.67 4.97
C TRP A 366 -32.07 5.85 4.22
N GLU A 367 -31.90 5.73 2.91
CA GLU A 367 -31.30 6.74 2.04
C GLU A 367 -32.17 8.00 1.97
N LEU A 368 -33.49 7.90 2.16
CA LEU A 368 -34.42 9.02 2.10
C LEU A 368 -34.44 9.88 3.37
N MET A 369 -33.68 9.52 4.40
CA MET A 369 -33.60 10.33 5.63
C MET A 369 -33.09 11.74 5.33
N GLU A 370 -33.76 12.72 5.93
CA GLU A 370 -33.49 14.15 5.75
C GLU A 370 -33.27 14.82 7.11
N ASP A 371 -32.37 15.79 7.17
CA ASP A 371 -32.15 16.61 8.35
C ASP A 371 -31.78 18.03 7.92
N ASP A 372 -32.43 19.01 8.57
CA ASP A 372 -32.38 20.44 8.23
C ASP A 372 -32.70 20.79 6.76
N GLY A 373 -33.66 20.09 6.14
CA GLY A 373 -34.11 20.38 4.78
C GLY A 373 -33.33 19.67 3.68
N GLU A 374 -32.29 18.91 4.03
CA GLU A 374 -31.38 18.25 3.07
C GLU A 374 -31.26 16.72 3.30
N PRO A 375 -31.26 15.89 2.23
CA PRO A 375 -31.02 14.47 2.34
C PRO A 375 -29.67 14.16 3.01
N LEU A 376 -29.62 13.20 3.94
CA LEU A 376 -28.35 12.81 4.58
C LEU A 376 -27.31 12.33 3.55
N VAL A 377 -27.75 11.69 2.47
CA VAL A 377 -26.87 11.17 1.41
C VAL A 377 -26.17 12.26 0.59
N SER A 378 -26.56 13.55 0.71
CA SER A 378 -25.85 14.66 0.07
C SER A 378 -24.53 15.01 0.78
N ARG A 379 -24.41 14.65 2.06
CA ARG A 379 -23.26 14.94 2.93
C ARG A 379 -22.60 13.70 3.50
N SER A 380 -23.26 12.55 3.42
CA SER A 380 -22.82 11.29 3.99
C SER A 380 -22.74 10.21 2.91
N ARG A 381 -21.56 9.63 2.73
CA ARG A 381 -21.39 8.42 1.91
C ARG A 381 -21.98 7.25 2.68
N MET A 382 -23.07 6.68 2.17
CA MET A 382 -23.82 5.62 2.86
C MET A 382 -23.80 4.32 2.05
N VAL A 383 -23.29 3.26 2.68
CA VAL A 383 -23.25 1.88 2.15
C VAL A 383 -23.85 0.93 3.19
N ARG A 384 -24.55 -0.10 2.74
CA ARG A 384 -25.18 -1.12 3.61
C ARG A 384 -24.32 -2.38 3.69
N GLN A 385 -24.42 -3.10 4.80
CA GLN A 385 -23.89 -4.46 4.93
C GLN A 385 -24.94 -5.35 5.57
N PHE A 386 -25.07 -6.59 5.12
CA PHE A 386 -25.97 -7.54 5.75
C PHE A 386 -25.31 -8.21 6.95
N MET A 387 -26.06 -8.32 8.04
CA MET A 387 -25.77 -9.23 9.14
C MET A 387 -26.39 -10.59 8.80
N THR A 388 -25.61 -11.46 8.17
CA THR A 388 -26.05 -12.80 7.74
C THR A 388 -25.33 -13.90 8.51
N ARG A 389 -26.01 -15.04 8.70
CA ARG A 389 -25.44 -16.27 9.28
C ARG A 389 -25.11 -17.31 8.20
N SER A 390 -25.58 -17.10 6.98
CA SER A 390 -25.46 -18.03 5.86
C SER A 390 -24.57 -17.38 4.80
N TYR A 391 -23.42 -17.98 4.51
CA TYR A 391 -22.52 -17.46 3.49
C TYR A 391 -21.74 -18.57 2.79
N ARG A 392 -21.40 -18.33 1.53
CA ARG A 392 -20.54 -19.22 0.75
C ARG A 392 -19.09 -19.11 1.26
N HIS A 393 -18.56 -20.20 1.82
CA HIS A 393 -17.24 -20.21 2.45
C HIS A 393 -16.09 -20.07 1.43
N ASN A 394 -16.26 -20.66 0.23
CA ASN A 394 -15.29 -20.58 -0.87
C ASN A 394 -15.93 -19.92 -2.09
N VAL A 395 -15.46 -18.72 -2.43
CA VAL A 395 -15.95 -17.92 -3.55
C VAL A 395 -14.88 -17.86 -4.64
N VAL A 396 -15.15 -18.48 -5.78
CA VAL A 396 -14.30 -18.43 -6.98
C VAL A 396 -14.61 -17.14 -7.74
N ARG A 397 -13.56 -16.40 -8.13
CA ARG A 397 -13.65 -15.06 -8.73
C ARG A 397 -12.78 -14.97 -9.98
N THR A 398 -13.10 -14.01 -10.86
CA THR A 398 -12.32 -13.72 -12.06
C THR A 398 -11.68 -12.34 -11.99
N ASP A 399 -10.41 -12.27 -12.39
CA ASP A 399 -9.70 -11.02 -12.60
C ASP A 399 -9.86 -10.48 -14.04
N ALA A 400 -10.56 -11.22 -14.90
CA ALA A 400 -10.85 -10.77 -16.25
C ALA A 400 -11.82 -9.58 -16.24
N MET A 401 -11.55 -8.60 -17.10
CA MET A 401 -12.42 -7.43 -17.31
C MET A 401 -13.62 -7.84 -18.17
N THR A 402 -14.50 -8.68 -17.63
CA THR A 402 -15.70 -9.19 -18.33
C THR A 402 -16.96 -8.71 -17.64
N ALA A 403 -17.98 -8.39 -18.43
CA ALA A 403 -19.28 -7.99 -17.92
C ALA A 403 -20.43 -8.67 -18.66
N CYS A 404 -21.57 -8.88 -18.00
CA CYS A 404 -22.81 -9.28 -18.62
C CYS A 404 -23.88 -8.22 -18.34
N VAL A 405 -24.53 -7.74 -19.40
CA VAL A 405 -25.60 -6.72 -19.32
C VAL A 405 -26.87 -7.31 -19.90
N ILE A 406 -27.94 -7.32 -19.13
CA ILE A 406 -29.28 -7.77 -19.50
C ILE A 406 -30.22 -6.57 -19.38
N ALA A 407 -30.71 -6.07 -20.52
CA ALA A 407 -31.56 -4.88 -20.57
C ALA A 407 -32.86 -5.17 -21.33
N ASN A 408 -34.00 -4.94 -20.66
CA ASN A 408 -35.34 -5.13 -21.22
C ASN A 408 -35.55 -6.49 -21.94
N PRO A 409 -35.34 -7.64 -21.25
CA PRO A 409 -35.61 -8.95 -21.84
C PRO A 409 -37.10 -9.11 -22.19
N SER A 410 -37.42 -10.04 -23.10
CA SER A 410 -38.81 -10.31 -23.46
C SER A 410 -39.60 -10.79 -22.24
N THR A 411 -40.85 -10.33 -22.14
CA THR A 411 -41.82 -10.79 -21.13
C THR A 411 -43.03 -11.45 -21.79
N GLU A 412 -42.88 -11.86 -23.06
CA GLU A 412 -43.90 -12.63 -23.78
C GLU A 412 -44.29 -13.88 -23.00
N GLY A 413 -45.59 -14.15 -22.84
CA GLY A 413 -46.11 -15.26 -22.06
C GLY A 413 -46.16 -15.04 -20.55
N TYR A 414 -45.95 -13.80 -20.06
CA TYR A 414 -45.97 -13.49 -18.62
C TYR A 414 -47.27 -13.95 -17.92
N HIS A 415 -48.43 -13.69 -18.53
CA HIS A 415 -49.71 -13.95 -17.86
C HIS A 415 -50.09 -15.44 -17.85
N VAL A 416 -49.38 -16.29 -18.61
CA VAL A 416 -49.48 -17.77 -18.47
C VAL A 416 -49.22 -18.20 -17.04
N GLN A 417 -48.22 -17.59 -16.38
CA GLN A 417 -47.88 -17.89 -14.99
C GLN A 417 -48.52 -16.91 -14.00
N PHE A 418 -48.65 -15.63 -14.36
CA PHE A 418 -49.00 -14.56 -13.40
C PHE A 418 -50.29 -13.79 -13.72
N GLY A 419 -51.10 -14.26 -14.68
CA GLY A 419 -52.38 -13.62 -15.03
C GLY A 419 -53.51 -13.87 -14.03
N GLY A 420 -53.39 -14.91 -13.21
CA GLY A 420 -54.42 -15.36 -12.27
C GLY A 420 -55.53 -16.20 -12.90
N PRO A 421 -56.42 -16.81 -12.10
CA PRO A 421 -57.47 -17.69 -12.60
C PRO A 421 -58.45 -16.95 -13.53
N GLY A 422 -58.56 -17.39 -14.78
CA GLY A 422 -59.48 -16.83 -15.76
C GLY A 422 -58.98 -15.59 -16.50
N TRP A 423 -57.67 -15.30 -16.45
CA TRP A 423 -57.06 -14.25 -17.25
C TRP A 423 -57.38 -14.41 -18.75
N LYS A 424 -57.71 -13.30 -19.40
CA LYS A 424 -57.89 -13.21 -20.85
C LYS A 424 -57.15 -11.97 -21.36
N PRO A 425 -56.51 -12.04 -22.53
CA PRO A 425 -55.84 -10.88 -23.11
C PRO A 425 -56.87 -9.75 -23.33
N ARG A 426 -56.48 -8.52 -22.99
CA ARG A 426 -57.32 -7.35 -23.27
C ARG A 426 -57.43 -7.18 -24.78
N VAL A 427 -58.64 -6.90 -25.26
CA VAL A 427 -58.91 -6.69 -26.68
C VAL A 427 -58.97 -5.19 -26.95
N ASP A 428 -58.24 -4.71 -27.96
CA ASP A 428 -58.29 -3.32 -28.39
C ASP A 428 -59.61 -3.00 -29.12
N ALA A 429 -59.86 -1.71 -29.38
CA ALA A 429 -61.13 -1.24 -29.95
C ALA A 429 -61.43 -1.79 -31.36
N ASP A 430 -60.42 -2.34 -32.03
CA ASP A 430 -60.46 -2.99 -33.34
C ASP A 430 -60.71 -4.52 -33.28
N GLY A 431 -60.83 -5.09 -32.08
CA GLY A 431 -61.01 -6.53 -31.90
C GLY A 431 -59.71 -7.33 -31.80
N THR A 432 -58.54 -6.67 -31.83
CA THR A 432 -57.24 -7.34 -31.74
C THR A 432 -56.87 -7.61 -30.27
N PRO A 433 -56.56 -8.87 -29.86
CA PRO A 433 -56.06 -9.13 -28.52
C PRO A 433 -54.65 -8.53 -28.37
N ARG A 434 -54.44 -7.76 -27.31
CA ARG A 434 -53.10 -7.25 -26.95
C ARG A 434 -52.14 -8.42 -26.71
N PRO A 435 -50.87 -8.26 -27.09
CA PRO A 435 -49.84 -9.27 -26.85
C PRO A 435 -49.71 -9.58 -25.35
N ASP A 436 -49.57 -10.86 -25.02
CA ASP A 436 -49.35 -11.34 -23.66
C ASP A 436 -47.92 -11.00 -23.21
N ARG A 437 -47.70 -9.76 -22.79
CA ARG A 437 -46.41 -9.28 -22.27
C ARG A 437 -46.60 -8.06 -21.37
N LEU A 438 -45.58 -7.75 -20.58
CA LEU A 438 -45.51 -6.50 -19.80
C LEU A 438 -45.18 -5.30 -20.72
N PRO A 439 -45.44 -4.06 -20.29
CA PRO A 439 -45.07 -2.86 -21.05
C PRO A 439 -43.56 -2.77 -21.25
N SER A 440 -43.09 -2.56 -22.48
CA SER A 440 -41.65 -2.46 -22.78
C SER A 440 -40.99 -1.30 -22.02
N LEU A 441 -39.78 -1.53 -21.52
CA LEU A 441 -38.99 -0.57 -20.75
C LEU A 441 -37.94 0.12 -21.60
N GLU A 442 -38.35 1.11 -22.40
CA GLU A 442 -37.40 1.90 -23.21
C GLU A 442 -36.32 2.59 -22.36
N GLY A 443 -36.66 3.02 -21.15
CA GLY A 443 -35.69 3.53 -20.18
C GLY A 443 -34.60 2.52 -19.80
N ALA A 444 -34.97 1.26 -19.59
CA ALA A 444 -34.04 0.18 -19.28
C ALA A 444 -33.11 -0.14 -20.47
N VAL A 445 -33.60 -0.03 -21.70
CA VAL A 445 -32.78 -0.16 -22.91
C VAL A 445 -31.70 0.94 -22.93
N ARG A 446 -32.09 2.21 -22.76
CA ARG A 446 -31.15 3.34 -22.74
C ARG A 446 -30.12 3.22 -21.62
N GLU A 447 -30.55 2.80 -20.42
CA GLU A 447 -29.67 2.55 -19.28
C GLU A 447 -28.65 1.46 -19.62
N GLY A 448 -29.11 0.30 -20.14
CA GLY A 448 -28.25 -0.82 -20.54
C GLY A 448 -27.23 -0.44 -21.61
N GLU A 449 -27.66 0.24 -22.67
CA GLU A 449 -26.78 0.72 -23.75
C GLU A 449 -25.71 1.71 -23.24
N ALA A 450 -26.09 2.61 -22.33
CA ALA A 450 -25.16 3.55 -21.72
C ALA A 450 -24.09 2.83 -20.89
N VAL A 451 -24.49 1.83 -20.10
CA VAL A 451 -23.57 1.02 -19.29
C VAL A 451 -22.64 0.16 -20.16
N VAL A 452 -23.15 -0.45 -21.23
CA VAL A 452 -22.33 -1.20 -22.21
C VAL A 452 -21.23 -0.29 -22.76
N ARG A 453 -21.60 0.89 -23.26
CA ARG A 453 -20.65 1.86 -23.82
C ARG A 453 -19.56 2.29 -22.82
N ILE A 454 -19.92 2.53 -21.57
CA ILE A 454 -18.97 2.94 -20.52
C ILE A 454 -18.01 1.79 -20.19
N LEU A 455 -18.53 0.57 -20.01
CA LEU A 455 -17.72 -0.60 -19.68
C LEU A 455 -16.77 -0.97 -20.83
N GLU A 456 -17.24 -0.97 -22.08
CA GLU A 456 -16.39 -1.19 -23.26
C GLU A 456 -15.31 -0.11 -23.39
N GLY A 457 -15.67 1.17 -23.17
CA GLY A 457 -14.71 2.28 -23.14
C GLY A 457 -13.64 2.14 -22.04
N ALA A 458 -13.97 1.46 -20.94
CA ALA A 458 -13.05 1.11 -19.85
C ALA A 458 -12.26 -0.18 -20.11
N GLY A 459 -12.43 -0.83 -21.27
CA GLY A 459 -11.72 -2.04 -21.68
C GLY A 459 -12.37 -3.36 -21.24
N TYR A 460 -13.64 -3.35 -20.82
CA TYR A 460 -14.37 -4.59 -20.54
C TYR A 460 -14.81 -5.29 -21.82
N THR A 461 -14.73 -6.63 -21.81
CA THR A 461 -15.43 -7.47 -22.77
C THR A 461 -16.86 -7.70 -22.28
N VAL A 462 -17.83 -7.05 -22.93
CA VAL A 462 -19.24 -7.06 -22.51
C VAL A 462 -20.06 -8.10 -23.29
N SER A 463 -20.82 -8.93 -22.57
CA SER A 463 -21.85 -9.84 -23.10
C SER A 463 -23.21 -9.19 -22.90
N HIS A 464 -23.71 -8.49 -23.93
CA HIS A 464 -24.99 -7.80 -23.88
C HIS A 464 -26.12 -8.69 -24.42
N ALA A 465 -27.18 -8.90 -23.64
CA ALA A 465 -28.43 -9.47 -24.13
C ALA A 465 -29.25 -8.36 -24.79
N PRO A 466 -29.60 -8.47 -26.10
CA PRO A 466 -30.36 -7.42 -26.77
C PRO A 466 -31.76 -7.25 -26.16
N PRO A 467 -32.41 -6.09 -26.37
CA PRO A 467 -33.81 -5.91 -26.01
C PRO A 467 -34.68 -7.01 -26.61
N ASP A 468 -35.72 -7.42 -25.88
CA ASP A 468 -36.63 -8.52 -26.24
C ASP A 468 -35.95 -9.91 -26.36
N ALA A 469 -34.75 -10.11 -25.79
CA ALA A 469 -34.13 -11.43 -25.70
C ALA A 469 -35.03 -12.42 -24.92
N LEU A 470 -35.17 -13.64 -25.45
CA LEU A 470 -35.94 -14.72 -24.80
C LEU A 470 -35.16 -15.29 -23.59
N ALA A 471 -35.86 -15.98 -22.69
CA ALA A 471 -35.27 -16.53 -21.47
C ALA A 471 -34.04 -17.43 -21.76
N GLY A 472 -34.12 -18.26 -22.81
CA GLY A 472 -33.01 -19.13 -23.22
C GLY A 472 -31.75 -18.36 -23.61
N ASP A 473 -31.88 -17.23 -24.31
CA ASP A 473 -30.75 -16.39 -24.70
C ASP A 473 -30.13 -15.68 -23.50
N VAL A 474 -30.97 -15.24 -22.55
CA VAL A 474 -30.52 -14.63 -21.29
C VAL A 474 -29.68 -15.63 -20.49
N TYR A 475 -30.16 -16.86 -20.28
CA TYR A 475 -29.41 -17.90 -19.57
C TYR A 475 -28.15 -18.32 -20.31
N ALA A 476 -28.21 -18.48 -21.63
CA ALA A 476 -27.03 -18.80 -22.44
C ALA A 476 -25.94 -17.74 -22.26
N ARG A 477 -26.29 -16.46 -22.26
CA ARG A 477 -25.32 -15.35 -22.05
C ARG A 477 -24.81 -15.27 -20.62
N LEU A 478 -25.67 -15.50 -19.63
CA LEU A 478 -25.31 -15.49 -18.21
C LEU A 478 -24.27 -16.58 -17.89
N PHE A 479 -24.42 -17.77 -18.48
CA PHE A 479 -23.53 -18.93 -18.24
C PHE A 479 -22.39 -19.07 -19.27
N ALA A 480 -22.38 -18.29 -20.36
CA ALA A 480 -21.37 -18.43 -21.41
C ALA A 480 -19.94 -18.13 -20.95
N ARG A 481 -19.77 -17.22 -19.98
CA ARG A 481 -18.45 -16.79 -19.52
C ARG A 481 -18.49 -16.26 -18.08
N PRO A 482 -17.37 -16.36 -17.34
CA PRO A 482 -17.21 -15.65 -16.08
C PRO A 482 -17.46 -14.15 -16.27
N SER A 483 -18.32 -13.55 -15.47
CA SER A 483 -18.65 -12.13 -15.53
C SER A 483 -18.29 -11.46 -14.21
N ARG A 484 -17.32 -10.53 -14.25
CA ARG A 484 -16.91 -9.73 -13.08
C ARG A 484 -17.97 -8.72 -12.68
N VAL A 485 -18.67 -8.15 -13.67
CA VAL A 485 -19.78 -7.21 -13.49
C VAL A 485 -21.05 -7.81 -14.11
N LEU A 486 -22.15 -7.82 -13.36
CA LEU A 486 -23.48 -8.23 -13.85
C LEU A 486 -24.45 -7.06 -13.72
N VAL A 487 -25.11 -6.68 -14.81
CA VAL A 487 -26.05 -5.56 -14.86
C VAL A 487 -27.39 -6.08 -15.38
N ILE A 488 -28.46 -5.81 -14.63
CA ILE A 488 -29.82 -6.25 -14.98
C ILE A 488 -30.77 -5.05 -14.84
N ALA A 489 -31.33 -4.61 -15.97
CA ALA A 489 -32.34 -3.56 -16.05
C ALA A 489 -33.61 -4.14 -16.69
N ALA A 490 -34.62 -4.48 -15.89
CA ALA A 490 -35.75 -5.30 -16.34
C ALA A 490 -36.96 -5.19 -15.40
N HIS A 491 -38.06 -5.87 -15.72
CA HIS A 491 -39.19 -6.02 -14.80
C HIS A 491 -38.83 -6.96 -13.64
N GLY A 492 -39.26 -6.62 -12.42
CA GLY A 492 -39.08 -7.45 -11.23
C GLY A 492 -40.41 -7.70 -10.51
N ILE A 493 -40.60 -8.91 -9.98
CA ILE A 493 -41.76 -9.28 -9.17
C ILE A 493 -41.34 -9.76 -7.78
N HIS A 494 -42.16 -9.49 -6.77
CA HIS A 494 -41.95 -9.96 -5.39
C HIS A 494 -43.17 -10.70 -4.89
N ALA A 495 -42.97 -11.91 -4.36
CA ALA A 495 -44.03 -12.74 -3.76
C ALA A 495 -45.32 -12.70 -4.60
N CYS A 496 -45.18 -12.87 -5.93
CA CYS A 496 -46.31 -12.91 -6.85
C CYS A 496 -46.83 -14.35 -6.93
N ARG A 497 -48.14 -14.52 -6.84
CA ARG A 497 -48.76 -15.85 -6.87
C ARG A 497 -48.79 -16.37 -8.31
N ALA A 498 -48.03 -17.43 -8.59
CA ALA A 498 -48.02 -18.14 -9.85
C ALA A 498 -49.27 -19.03 -10.03
N ALA A 499 -49.49 -19.50 -11.26
CA ALA A 499 -50.62 -20.36 -11.64
C ALA A 499 -50.68 -21.68 -10.86
N ASP A 500 -49.54 -22.19 -10.41
CA ASP A 500 -49.43 -23.38 -9.55
C ASP A 500 -49.76 -23.11 -8.07
N GLY A 501 -50.08 -21.85 -7.73
CA GLY A 501 -50.38 -21.40 -6.38
C GLY A 501 -49.15 -21.05 -5.53
N SER A 502 -47.93 -21.23 -6.05
CA SER A 502 -46.69 -20.84 -5.37
C SER A 502 -46.46 -19.33 -5.43
N TYR A 503 -45.71 -18.78 -4.47
CA TYR A 503 -45.28 -17.39 -4.49
C TYR A 503 -43.84 -17.30 -5.00
N ARG A 504 -43.61 -16.49 -6.03
CA ARG A 504 -42.31 -16.37 -6.70
C ARG A 504 -41.81 -14.92 -6.74
N SER A 505 -40.50 -14.75 -6.66
CA SER A 505 -39.80 -13.46 -6.70
C SER A 505 -38.62 -13.54 -7.66
N GLY A 506 -38.38 -12.51 -8.46
CA GLY A 506 -37.26 -12.48 -9.41
C GLY A 506 -37.48 -11.50 -10.56
N VAL A 507 -36.52 -11.49 -11.47
CA VAL A 507 -36.56 -10.69 -12.72
C VAL A 507 -37.35 -11.45 -13.77
N VAL A 508 -38.33 -10.80 -14.41
CA VAL A 508 -39.23 -11.44 -15.38
C VAL A 508 -38.54 -11.67 -16.72
N LEU A 509 -38.70 -12.88 -17.26
CA LEU A 509 -38.27 -13.30 -18.60
C LEU A 509 -39.47 -13.83 -19.41
N SER A 510 -39.23 -14.32 -20.63
CA SER A 510 -40.26 -14.92 -21.47
C SER A 510 -40.84 -16.20 -20.84
N ASP A 511 -42.04 -16.57 -21.28
CA ASP A 511 -42.80 -17.76 -20.87
C ASP A 511 -43.19 -17.77 -19.38
N GLY A 512 -43.18 -16.60 -18.73
CA GLY A 512 -43.42 -16.47 -17.29
C GLY A 512 -42.30 -17.04 -16.43
N LEU A 513 -41.09 -17.24 -16.99
CA LEU A 513 -39.89 -17.60 -16.26
C LEU A 513 -39.32 -16.41 -15.50
N LEU A 514 -38.55 -16.70 -14.45
CA LEU A 514 -37.87 -15.69 -13.64
C LEU A 514 -36.37 -15.99 -13.59
N LEU A 515 -35.54 -14.95 -13.64
CA LEU A 515 -34.15 -14.99 -13.21
C LEU A 515 -34.11 -14.61 -11.72
N THR A 516 -33.75 -15.57 -10.87
CA THR A 516 -33.69 -15.41 -9.40
C THR A 516 -32.25 -15.50 -8.90
N ALA A 517 -32.02 -15.29 -7.61
CA ALA A 517 -30.68 -15.50 -7.05
C ALA A 517 -30.25 -16.97 -7.13
N ALA A 518 -31.19 -17.92 -7.24
CA ALA A 518 -30.87 -19.34 -7.37
C ALA A 518 -30.11 -19.61 -8.68
N GLU A 519 -30.56 -19.08 -9.81
CA GLU A 519 -29.85 -19.26 -11.08
C GLU A 519 -28.52 -18.50 -11.11
N ILE A 520 -28.44 -17.32 -10.50
CA ILE A 520 -27.18 -16.58 -10.35
C ILE A 520 -26.19 -17.37 -9.47
N ALA A 521 -26.66 -18.08 -8.44
CA ALA A 521 -25.84 -18.93 -7.57
C ALA A 521 -25.25 -20.16 -8.26
N LEU A 522 -25.80 -20.56 -9.41
CA LEU A 522 -25.24 -21.63 -10.24
C LEU A 522 -24.02 -21.17 -11.06
N MET A 523 -23.69 -19.87 -11.08
CA MET A 523 -22.48 -19.39 -11.74
C MET A 523 -21.23 -19.95 -11.05
N GLU A 524 -20.33 -20.55 -11.84
CA GLU A 524 -19.06 -21.10 -11.35
C GLU A 524 -18.18 -19.99 -10.73
N THR A 525 -18.13 -18.84 -11.40
CA THR A 525 -17.46 -17.63 -10.92
C THR A 525 -18.49 -16.62 -10.43
N VAL A 526 -18.36 -16.19 -9.18
CA VAL A 526 -19.24 -15.18 -8.58
C VAL A 526 -18.86 -13.77 -9.07
N PRO A 527 -19.83 -12.94 -9.53
CA PRO A 527 -19.58 -11.55 -9.88
C PRO A 527 -19.06 -10.74 -8.69
N ASP A 528 -18.16 -9.79 -8.95
CA ASP A 528 -17.70 -8.85 -7.92
C ASP A 528 -18.73 -7.73 -7.69
N LEU A 529 -19.38 -7.27 -8.77
CA LEU A 529 -20.40 -6.21 -8.75
C LEU A 529 -21.68 -6.67 -9.47
N VAL A 530 -22.82 -6.56 -8.79
CA VAL A 530 -24.15 -6.75 -9.40
C VAL A 530 -24.95 -5.44 -9.32
N PHE A 531 -25.48 -4.97 -10.45
CA PHE A 531 -26.31 -3.76 -10.55
C PHE A 531 -27.71 -4.15 -11.03
N LEU A 532 -28.73 -3.88 -10.20
CA LEU A 532 -30.12 -4.29 -10.40
C LEU A 532 -31.03 -3.07 -10.48
N SER A 533 -31.41 -2.67 -11.69
CA SER A 533 -32.39 -1.60 -11.97
C SER A 533 -33.74 -2.24 -12.32
N CYS A 534 -34.38 -2.89 -11.36
CA CYS A 534 -35.54 -3.76 -11.59
C CYS A 534 -36.78 -3.30 -10.82
N CYS A 535 -37.49 -2.26 -11.27
CA CYS A 535 -38.58 -1.64 -10.48
C CYS A 535 -39.90 -1.41 -11.22
N HIS A 536 -40.02 -1.81 -12.48
CA HIS A 536 -41.24 -1.51 -13.23
C HIS A 536 -42.24 -2.68 -13.15
N LEU A 537 -43.37 -2.48 -12.48
CA LEU A 537 -44.58 -3.27 -12.73
C LEU A 537 -45.73 -2.28 -12.89
N GLY A 538 -45.89 -1.81 -14.12
CA GLY A 538 -46.85 -0.77 -14.45
C GLY A 538 -48.27 -1.16 -14.07
N LYS A 539 -48.96 -0.28 -13.32
CA LYS A 539 -50.43 -0.15 -13.20
C LYS A 539 -51.28 -1.45 -13.23
N VAL A 540 -50.83 -2.53 -12.63
CA VAL A 540 -51.68 -3.68 -12.25
C VAL A 540 -51.71 -3.70 -10.72
N ASP A 541 -52.84 -4.06 -10.11
CA ASP A 541 -53.17 -4.05 -8.67
C ASP A 541 -52.22 -4.84 -7.72
N VAL A 542 -50.99 -5.13 -8.15
CA VAL A 542 -50.00 -6.01 -7.49
C VAL A 542 -48.69 -5.26 -7.15
N ALA A 543 -48.65 -3.93 -7.24
CA ALA A 543 -47.47 -3.09 -6.93
C ALA A 543 -47.10 -3.00 -5.43
N GLN A 544 -47.38 -4.04 -4.63
CA GLN A 544 -46.97 -4.11 -3.23
C GLN A 544 -45.59 -4.81 -3.12
N GLY A 545 -44.55 -4.08 -2.67
CA GLY A 545 -43.32 -4.71 -2.17
C GLY A 545 -42.04 -4.61 -3.02
N ALA A 546 -41.89 -3.64 -3.94
CA ALA A 546 -40.65 -3.45 -4.72
C ALA A 546 -39.38 -3.31 -3.84
N HIS A 547 -39.47 -2.62 -2.70
CA HIS A 547 -38.35 -2.44 -1.75
C HIS A 547 -37.99 -3.73 -1.01
N ARG A 548 -38.89 -4.70 -1.03
CA ARG A 548 -38.68 -6.03 -0.42
C ARG A 548 -37.98 -6.96 -1.39
N LEU A 549 -38.25 -6.85 -2.69
CA LEU A 549 -37.50 -7.58 -3.73
C LEU A 549 -36.01 -7.21 -3.72
N ALA A 550 -35.72 -5.91 -3.71
CA ALA A 550 -34.35 -5.42 -3.72
C ALA A 550 -33.58 -5.91 -2.49
N ALA A 551 -34.18 -5.81 -1.30
CA ALA A 551 -33.58 -6.30 -0.07
C ALA A 551 -33.38 -7.83 -0.07
N SER A 552 -34.37 -8.62 -0.53
CA SER A 552 -34.26 -10.08 -0.57
C SER A 552 -33.23 -10.57 -1.58
N LEU A 553 -33.25 -10.03 -2.80
CA LEU A 553 -32.31 -10.41 -3.86
C LEU A 553 -30.90 -9.94 -3.54
N ALA A 554 -30.72 -8.73 -2.99
CA ALA A 554 -29.42 -8.26 -2.53
C ALA A 554 -28.87 -9.14 -1.39
N ARG A 555 -29.71 -9.57 -0.45
CA ARG A 555 -29.29 -10.51 0.60
C ARG A 555 -28.77 -11.82 0.01
N GLU A 556 -29.55 -12.46 -0.87
CA GLU A 556 -29.17 -13.73 -1.47
C GLU A 556 -27.87 -13.63 -2.30
N LEU A 557 -27.67 -12.51 -3.01
CA LEU A 557 -26.43 -12.24 -3.75
C LEU A 557 -25.22 -11.99 -2.84
N ILE A 558 -25.40 -11.28 -1.72
CA ILE A 558 -24.35 -11.07 -0.72
C ILE A 558 -24.01 -12.41 -0.03
N ASP A 559 -25.03 -13.21 0.35
CA ASP A 559 -24.85 -14.56 0.92
C ASP A 559 -24.08 -15.48 -0.05
N MET A 560 -24.31 -15.35 -1.36
CA MET A 560 -23.60 -16.05 -2.43
C MET A 560 -22.12 -15.61 -2.55
N GLY A 561 -21.77 -14.42 -2.08
CA GLY A 561 -20.38 -13.90 -2.05
C GLY A 561 -20.08 -12.77 -3.03
N VAL A 562 -21.10 -12.13 -3.61
CA VAL A 562 -20.95 -10.87 -4.38
C VAL A 562 -20.39 -9.80 -3.44
N ARG A 563 -19.40 -9.02 -3.90
CA ARG A 563 -18.78 -8.00 -3.04
C ARG A 563 -19.63 -6.76 -2.92
N CYS A 564 -20.21 -6.32 -4.03
CA CYS A 564 -21.02 -5.12 -4.11
C CYS A 564 -22.31 -5.36 -4.91
N VAL A 565 -23.44 -4.97 -4.34
CA VAL A 565 -24.75 -5.01 -4.99
C VAL A 565 -25.35 -3.60 -4.96
N VAL A 566 -25.76 -3.08 -6.10
CA VAL A 566 -26.63 -1.89 -6.17
C VAL A 566 -27.99 -2.37 -6.64
N ALA A 567 -29.04 -2.10 -5.86
CA ALA A 567 -30.39 -2.52 -6.19
C ALA A 567 -31.36 -1.34 -6.03
N ALA A 568 -32.16 -1.08 -7.06
CA ALA A 568 -33.23 -0.10 -6.98
C ALA A 568 -34.38 -0.67 -6.11
N GLY A 569 -34.63 -0.01 -4.99
CA GLY A 569 -35.61 -0.40 -3.97
C GLY A 569 -37.03 0.02 -4.28
N TRP A 570 -37.30 0.92 -5.22
CA TRP A 570 -38.67 1.28 -5.59
C TRP A 570 -38.68 1.86 -6.99
N GLU A 571 -39.87 2.21 -7.49
CA GLU A 571 -40.03 2.78 -8.83
C GLU A 571 -39.07 3.95 -9.08
N VAL A 572 -38.38 3.91 -10.22
CA VAL A 572 -37.41 4.92 -10.63
C VAL A 572 -37.92 5.66 -11.86
N ARG A 573 -37.54 6.94 -11.99
CA ARG A 573 -37.80 7.73 -13.20
C ARG A 573 -36.68 7.48 -14.21
N ASP A 574 -37.03 7.13 -15.45
CA ASP A 574 -36.07 6.67 -16.48
C ASP A 574 -34.87 7.61 -16.70
N ASP A 575 -35.09 8.93 -16.72
CA ASP A 575 -34.04 9.93 -16.93
C ASP A 575 -33.07 10.05 -15.74
N ALA A 576 -33.60 9.97 -14.52
CA ALA A 576 -32.82 9.97 -13.29
C ALA A 576 -32.09 8.64 -13.07
N ALA A 577 -32.70 7.52 -13.44
CA ALA A 577 -32.11 6.18 -13.43
C ALA A 577 -30.89 6.10 -14.36
N GLN A 578 -31.05 6.57 -15.60
CA GLN A 578 -29.95 6.66 -16.55
C GLN A 578 -28.82 7.56 -16.03
N THR A 579 -29.15 8.74 -15.46
CA THR A 579 -28.16 9.65 -14.88
C THR A 579 -27.35 8.97 -13.77
N PHE A 580 -28.02 8.24 -12.89
CA PHE A 580 -27.38 7.50 -11.80
C PHE A 580 -26.45 6.42 -12.34
N ALA A 581 -26.94 5.57 -13.25
CA ALA A 581 -26.16 4.47 -13.82
C ALA A 581 -24.92 4.99 -14.58
N GLU A 582 -25.07 6.01 -15.42
CA GLU A 582 -23.96 6.61 -16.17
C GLU A 582 -22.87 7.17 -15.24
N ARG A 583 -23.26 7.93 -14.20
CA ARG A 583 -22.29 8.48 -13.24
C ARG A 583 -21.63 7.38 -12.43
N PHE A 584 -22.39 6.41 -11.93
CA PHE A 584 -21.88 5.29 -11.13
C PHE A 584 -20.84 4.46 -11.91
N PHE A 585 -21.16 4.03 -13.13
CA PHE A 585 -20.24 3.20 -13.92
C PHE A 585 -19.04 4.01 -14.43
N SER A 586 -19.20 5.30 -14.75
CA SER A 586 -18.07 6.16 -15.12
C SER A 586 -17.10 6.31 -13.94
N ALA A 587 -17.63 6.57 -12.74
CA ALA A 587 -16.84 6.66 -11.51
C ALA A 587 -16.08 5.34 -11.21
N MET A 588 -16.75 4.18 -11.28
CA MET A 588 -16.14 2.90 -10.96
C MET A 588 -15.17 2.37 -12.03
N ALA A 589 -15.57 2.41 -13.31
CA ALA A 589 -14.84 1.72 -14.39
C ALA A 589 -13.80 2.60 -15.08
N ILE A 590 -14.07 3.90 -15.23
CA ILE A 590 -13.19 4.86 -15.92
C ILE A 590 -12.31 5.60 -14.91
N GLU A 591 -12.92 6.23 -13.90
CA GLU A 591 -12.21 7.05 -12.90
C GLU A 591 -11.52 6.21 -11.81
N GLY A 592 -11.94 4.94 -11.64
CA GLY A 592 -11.36 4.02 -10.66
C GLY A 592 -11.72 4.34 -9.21
N MET A 593 -12.82 5.07 -8.98
CA MET A 593 -13.31 5.41 -7.64
C MET A 593 -13.71 4.16 -6.85
N ARG A 594 -13.67 4.27 -5.52
CA ARG A 594 -14.19 3.24 -4.61
C ARG A 594 -15.72 3.20 -4.67
N PHE A 595 -16.29 2.04 -4.36
CA PHE A 595 -17.72 1.80 -4.40
C PHE A 595 -18.53 2.83 -3.60
N GLY A 596 -18.08 3.15 -2.38
CA GLY A 596 -18.74 4.15 -1.54
C GLY A 596 -18.74 5.56 -2.13
N ASP A 597 -17.64 5.95 -2.80
CA ASP A 597 -17.51 7.24 -3.48
C ASP A 597 -18.35 7.29 -4.75
N ALA A 598 -18.30 6.23 -5.58
CA ALA A 598 -19.07 6.17 -6.82
C ALA A 598 -20.58 6.22 -6.59
N VAL A 599 -21.07 5.55 -5.54
CA VAL A 599 -22.49 5.63 -5.14
C VAL A 599 -22.83 7.04 -4.66
N PHE A 600 -21.97 7.66 -3.85
CA PHE A 600 -22.19 9.02 -3.36
C PHE A 600 -22.27 10.04 -4.52
N GLU A 601 -21.31 9.98 -5.45
CA GLU A 601 -21.27 10.82 -6.65
C GLU A 601 -22.49 10.61 -7.55
N ALA A 602 -22.92 9.36 -7.74
CA ALA A 602 -24.11 9.05 -8.53
C ALA A 602 -25.40 9.57 -7.88
N ARG A 603 -25.52 9.48 -6.55
CA ARG A 603 -26.66 10.07 -5.81
C ARG A 603 -26.66 11.59 -5.90
N ALA A 604 -25.51 12.22 -5.71
CA ALA A 604 -25.35 13.67 -5.78
C ALA A 604 -25.70 14.21 -7.17
N GLU A 605 -25.20 13.58 -8.24
CA GLU A 605 -25.48 13.98 -9.62
C GLU A 605 -26.96 13.79 -9.96
N ALA A 606 -27.56 12.65 -9.58
CA ALA A 606 -28.99 12.40 -9.80
C ALA A 606 -29.87 13.39 -9.05
N LEU A 607 -29.57 13.71 -7.79
CA LEU A 607 -30.29 14.73 -7.01
C LEU A 607 -30.11 16.13 -7.61
N HIS A 608 -28.91 16.48 -8.06
CA HIS A 608 -28.62 17.79 -8.63
C HIS A 608 -29.38 18.04 -9.95
N ARG A 609 -29.39 17.04 -10.85
CA ARG A 609 -30.10 17.14 -12.14
C ARG A 609 -31.60 16.97 -12.02
N HIS A 610 -32.06 16.20 -11.02
CA HIS A 610 -33.46 15.83 -10.82
C HIS A 610 -33.94 16.14 -9.39
N PRO A 611 -33.95 17.42 -8.97
CA PRO A 611 -34.23 17.81 -7.58
C PRO A 611 -35.68 17.56 -7.15
N ASP A 612 -36.58 17.24 -8.08
CA ASP A 612 -37.98 16.89 -7.85
C ASP A 612 -38.22 15.37 -7.75
N CYS A 613 -37.17 14.56 -7.86
CA CYS A 613 -37.25 13.11 -7.98
C CYS A 613 -36.51 12.39 -6.83
N ASN A 614 -37.06 11.28 -6.34
CA ASN A 614 -36.45 10.48 -5.26
C ASN A 614 -35.59 9.30 -5.76
N THR A 615 -35.37 9.17 -7.07
CA THR A 615 -34.65 8.05 -7.71
C THR A 615 -33.23 7.87 -7.16
N TRP A 616 -32.54 8.95 -6.78
CA TRP A 616 -31.23 8.88 -6.13
C TRP A 616 -31.26 8.03 -4.84
N GLY A 617 -32.36 8.06 -4.10
CA GLY A 617 -32.55 7.29 -2.88
C GLY A 617 -32.93 5.84 -3.14
N ALA A 618 -33.50 5.56 -4.32
CA ALA A 618 -33.97 4.23 -4.69
C ALA A 618 -32.81 3.24 -4.82
N TYR A 619 -31.66 3.68 -5.33
CA TYR A 619 -30.48 2.82 -5.48
C TYR A 619 -29.81 2.56 -4.13
N GLN A 620 -30.19 1.43 -3.52
CA GLN A 620 -29.62 0.91 -2.29
C GLN A 620 -28.31 0.17 -2.62
N ALA A 621 -27.23 0.55 -1.95
CA ALA A 621 -25.90 0.01 -2.20
C ALA A 621 -25.45 -0.86 -1.01
N TYR A 622 -25.17 -2.13 -1.28
CA TYR A 622 -24.71 -3.13 -0.31
C TYR A 622 -23.28 -3.56 -0.66
N GLY A 623 -22.39 -3.68 0.32
CA GLY A 623 -21.06 -4.25 0.10
C GLY A 623 -19.91 -3.56 0.82
N ASP A 624 -18.73 -3.69 0.24
CA ASP A 624 -17.50 -3.05 0.73
C ASP A 624 -17.36 -1.64 0.13
N PRO A 625 -17.41 -0.56 0.95
CA PRO A 625 -17.24 0.80 0.44
C PRO A 625 -15.87 1.07 -0.21
N ALA A 626 -14.83 0.30 0.14
CA ALA A 626 -13.49 0.46 -0.40
C ALA A 626 -13.26 -0.33 -1.70
N PHE A 627 -14.23 -1.15 -2.12
CA PHE A 627 -14.11 -1.97 -3.33
C PHE A 627 -13.92 -1.10 -4.58
N GLN A 628 -12.99 -1.48 -5.44
CA GLN A 628 -12.73 -0.82 -6.73
C GLN A 628 -12.77 -1.86 -7.86
N LEU A 629 -13.33 -1.47 -9.01
CA LEU A 629 -13.25 -2.29 -10.22
C LEU A 629 -11.82 -2.35 -10.77
N ARG A 630 -11.07 -1.25 -10.61
CA ARG A 630 -9.64 -1.11 -10.97
C ARG A 630 -8.85 -0.59 -9.77
N VAL A 631 -7.87 -1.34 -9.31
CA VAL A 631 -6.96 -0.89 -8.24
C VAL A 631 -5.87 -0.02 -8.87
N ASP A 632 -6.13 1.28 -9.03
CA ASP A 632 -5.12 2.25 -9.43
C ASP A 632 -4.91 3.28 -8.30
N GLN A 633 -4.27 2.82 -7.21
CA GLN A 633 -4.02 3.62 -5.99
C GLN A 633 -3.25 4.94 -6.25
N ARG A 634 -2.70 5.13 -7.46
CA ARG A 634 -1.96 6.34 -7.84
C ARG A 634 -2.86 7.54 -8.15
N ALA A 635 -4.04 7.34 -8.73
CA ALA A 635 -4.89 8.43 -9.20
C ALA A 635 -5.55 9.25 -8.06
N GLU A 636 -6.03 8.58 -7.00
CA GLU A 636 -6.75 9.24 -5.88
C GLU A 636 -5.93 10.31 -5.13
N ARG A 637 -4.60 10.16 -5.07
CA ARG A 637 -3.73 11.11 -4.35
C ARG A 637 -3.28 12.29 -5.21
N GLU A 638 -3.50 12.24 -6.53
CA GLU A 638 -2.92 13.20 -7.47
C GLU A 638 -3.74 14.49 -7.65
N ASP A 639 -5.06 14.45 -7.41
CA ASP A 639 -5.98 15.56 -7.71
C ASP A 639 -6.61 16.26 -6.50
N GLY A 640 -6.35 15.82 -5.28
CA GLY A 640 -6.86 16.51 -4.07
C GLY A 640 -6.33 17.95 -3.96
N THR A 641 -7.18 18.90 -3.56
CA THR A 641 -6.77 20.30 -3.32
C THR A 641 -5.76 20.38 -2.19
N LEU A 642 -4.60 21.02 -2.42
CA LEU A 642 -3.65 21.36 -1.35
C LEU A 642 -3.99 22.72 -0.77
N LEU A 643 -4.04 22.79 0.56
CA LEU A 643 -4.32 23.98 1.35
C LEU A 643 -3.09 24.47 2.13
N ALA A 644 -2.03 23.65 2.25
CA ALA A 644 -0.78 24.03 2.91
C ALA A 644 0.49 23.57 2.15
N PRO A 645 1.61 24.33 2.21
CA PRO A 645 2.91 23.90 1.68
C PRO A 645 3.40 22.56 2.22
N GLU A 646 3.07 22.23 3.47
CA GLU A 646 3.43 20.98 4.12
C GLU A 646 2.80 19.76 3.42
N GLU A 647 1.60 19.92 2.83
CA GLU A 647 0.97 18.88 2.02
C GLU A 647 1.66 18.72 0.65
N LEU A 648 2.20 19.81 0.10
CA LEU A 648 3.03 19.76 -1.11
C LEU A 648 4.35 19.05 -0.85
N LEU A 649 5.01 19.35 0.28
CA LEU A 649 6.24 18.69 0.68
C LEU A 649 6.03 17.19 0.88
N ASP A 650 4.96 16.81 1.57
CA ASP A 650 4.58 15.42 1.77
C ASP A 650 4.28 14.69 0.45
N TRP A 651 3.61 15.36 -0.50
CA TRP A 651 3.39 14.83 -1.85
C TRP A 651 4.71 14.63 -2.62
N LEU A 652 5.66 15.57 -2.54
CA LEU A 652 6.99 15.44 -3.15
C LEU A 652 7.81 14.31 -2.50
N ASP A 653 7.71 14.15 -1.18
CA ASP A 653 8.35 13.05 -0.45
C ASP A 653 7.78 11.68 -0.87
N GLN A 654 6.45 11.59 -1.07
CA GLN A 654 5.82 10.38 -1.60
C GLN A 654 6.30 10.05 -3.02
N LEU A 655 6.38 11.05 -3.90
CA LEU A 655 6.93 10.88 -5.25
C LEU A 655 8.37 10.37 -5.22
N TRP A 656 9.19 10.91 -4.31
CA TRP A 656 10.57 10.49 -4.14
C TRP A 656 10.65 9.03 -3.70
N LEU A 657 9.81 8.62 -2.74
CA LEU A 657 9.75 7.24 -2.29
C LEU A 657 9.25 6.29 -3.39
N ASP A 658 8.22 6.68 -4.15
CA ASP A 658 7.70 5.92 -5.28
C ASP A 658 8.74 5.70 -6.39
N GLY A 659 9.69 6.63 -6.53
CA GLY A 659 10.83 6.52 -7.44
C GLY A 659 11.70 5.29 -7.21
N HIS A 660 11.64 4.66 -6.01
CA HIS A 660 12.30 3.39 -5.72
C HIS A 660 11.65 2.19 -6.44
N SER A 661 10.47 2.37 -7.06
CA SER A 661 9.70 1.30 -7.74
C SER A 661 9.84 1.27 -9.26
N ILE A 662 10.55 2.23 -9.86
CA ILE A 662 10.58 2.39 -11.32
C ILE A 662 11.66 1.50 -11.92
N ARG A 663 11.26 0.49 -12.70
CA ARG A 663 12.17 -0.35 -13.51
C ARG A 663 12.98 0.50 -14.47
N GLY A 664 14.24 0.11 -14.70
CA GLY A 664 15.23 0.89 -15.48
C GLY A 664 14.72 1.32 -16.87
N GLU A 665 14.02 0.43 -17.56
CA GLU A 665 13.56 0.59 -18.95
C GLU A 665 12.55 1.74 -19.18
N GLN A 666 11.85 2.22 -18.14
CA GLN A 666 10.79 3.24 -18.27
C GLN A 666 11.23 4.66 -17.84
N ARG A 667 12.52 4.87 -17.55
CA ARG A 667 12.99 6.04 -16.79
C ARG A 667 13.08 7.35 -17.55
N GLU A 668 13.50 7.37 -18.80
CA GLU A 668 13.63 8.64 -19.54
C GLU A 668 12.25 9.23 -19.85
N SER A 669 11.32 8.38 -20.29
CA SER A 669 9.88 8.70 -20.33
C SER A 669 9.36 9.06 -18.94
N GLY A 670 9.85 8.37 -17.89
CA GLY A 670 9.52 8.60 -16.49
C GLY A 670 9.93 9.98 -15.96
N LEU A 671 11.12 10.50 -16.26
CA LEU A 671 11.54 11.84 -15.83
C LEU A 671 10.71 12.92 -16.51
N ARG A 672 10.49 12.81 -17.83
CA ARG A 672 9.63 13.77 -18.55
C ARG A 672 8.17 13.70 -18.07
N ALA A 673 7.66 12.51 -17.75
CA ALA A 673 6.35 12.34 -17.14
C ALA A 673 6.28 12.96 -15.74
N LEU A 674 7.32 12.75 -14.91
CA LEU A 674 7.44 13.33 -13.57
C LEU A 674 7.47 14.86 -13.63
N GLN A 675 8.30 15.44 -14.50
CA GLN A 675 8.37 16.89 -14.69
C GLN A 675 7.01 17.45 -15.10
N ARG A 676 6.35 16.87 -16.12
CA ARG A 676 5.00 17.27 -16.52
C ARG A 676 3.99 17.18 -15.37
N ARG A 677 4.09 16.15 -14.53
CA ARG A 677 3.22 15.97 -13.36
C ARG A 677 3.48 17.05 -12.29
N ILE A 678 4.74 17.34 -12.00
CA ILE A 678 5.16 18.41 -11.09
C ILE A 678 4.67 19.75 -11.63
N ASP A 679 4.94 20.06 -12.89
CA ASP A 679 4.56 21.33 -13.52
C ASP A 679 3.04 21.54 -13.52
N ARG A 680 2.26 20.51 -13.82
CA ARG A 680 0.79 20.56 -13.73
C ARG A 680 0.31 20.87 -12.31
N ARG A 681 0.90 20.22 -11.30
CA ARG A 681 0.54 20.41 -9.89
C ARG A 681 0.92 21.82 -9.43
N LEU A 682 2.16 22.22 -9.67
CA LEU A 682 2.70 23.51 -9.29
C LEU A 682 2.00 24.68 -10.00
N GLY A 683 1.57 24.51 -11.25
CA GLY A 683 0.84 25.53 -12.01
C GLY A 683 -0.53 25.90 -11.43
N ARG A 684 -1.07 25.10 -10.50
CA ARG A 684 -2.33 25.35 -9.79
C ARG A 684 -2.14 25.93 -8.38
N LEU A 685 -0.90 26.08 -7.92
CA LEU A 685 -0.58 26.48 -6.54
C LEU A 685 -0.08 27.94 -6.48
N PRO A 686 -0.17 28.60 -5.31
CA PRO A 686 0.33 29.96 -5.14
C PRO A 686 1.83 30.07 -5.41
N ALA A 687 2.26 31.09 -6.16
CA ALA A 687 3.67 31.30 -6.51
C ALA A 687 4.59 31.41 -5.26
N GLN A 688 4.09 31.93 -4.14
CA GLN A 688 4.86 32.00 -2.90
C GLN A 688 5.22 30.63 -2.32
N TRP A 689 4.45 29.57 -2.61
CA TRP A 689 4.77 28.23 -2.15
C TRP A 689 5.95 27.66 -2.94
N LEU A 690 5.94 27.87 -4.26
CA LEU A 690 7.05 27.48 -5.12
C LEU A 690 8.34 28.22 -4.74
N ALA A 691 8.24 29.46 -4.29
CA ALA A 691 9.40 30.24 -3.86
C ALA A 691 10.00 29.78 -2.52
N ARG A 692 9.31 28.93 -1.75
CA ARG A 692 9.84 28.49 -0.45
C ARG A 692 11.10 27.63 -0.63
N PRO A 693 12.14 27.85 0.19
CA PRO A 693 13.42 27.16 0.04
C PRO A 693 13.34 25.66 0.37
N ASP A 694 12.48 25.24 1.31
CA ASP A 694 12.22 23.82 1.62
C ASP A 694 11.54 23.07 0.46
N VAL A 695 10.60 23.71 -0.24
CA VAL A 695 9.98 23.17 -1.46
C VAL A 695 11.01 23.03 -2.58
N GLN A 696 11.86 24.04 -2.79
CA GLN A 696 12.95 23.98 -3.77
C GLN A 696 13.97 22.89 -3.45
N GLN A 697 14.29 22.70 -2.17
CA GLN A 697 15.14 21.60 -1.71
C GLN A 697 14.48 20.23 -2.00
N ALA A 698 13.19 20.07 -1.70
CA ALA A 698 12.46 18.84 -1.95
C ALA A 698 12.41 18.49 -3.45
N LEU A 699 12.17 19.48 -4.32
CA LEU A 699 12.25 19.32 -5.78
C LEU A 699 13.66 18.91 -6.23
N GLY A 700 14.69 19.58 -5.70
CA GLY A 700 16.08 19.24 -5.97
C GLY A 700 16.44 17.80 -5.59
N ARG A 701 15.99 17.36 -4.40
CA ARG A 701 16.15 15.97 -3.93
C ARG A 701 15.41 14.98 -4.82
N LEU A 702 14.20 15.32 -5.24
CA LEU A 702 13.39 14.50 -6.13
C LEU A 702 14.08 14.30 -7.49
N TYR A 703 14.49 15.39 -8.15
CA TYR A 703 15.19 15.30 -9.43
C TYR A 703 16.53 14.55 -9.32
N ALA A 704 17.27 14.75 -8.22
CA ALA A 704 18.54 14.04 -7.99
C ALA A 704 18.38 12.51 -7.89
N ALA A 705 17.18 12.00 -7.58
CA ALA A 705 16.87 10.57 -7.60
C ALA A 705 16.84 9.98 -9.03
N TYR A 706 16.63 10.83 -10.05
CA TYR A 706 16.60 10.48 -11.48
C TYR A 706 17.91 10.84 -12.20
N GLY A 707 19.00 10.97 -11.45
CA GLY A 707 20.29 11.48 -11.94
C GLY A 707 20.78 10.89 -13.25
N ASP A 708 20.68 9.56 -13.42
CA ASP A 708 21.22 8.83 -14.58
C ASP A 708 20.54 9.15 -15.93
N VAL A 709 19.36 9.78 -15.93
CA VAL A 709 18.59 10.16 -17.13
C VAL A 709 18.40 11.67 -17.25
N GLY A 710 19.36 12.46 -16.79
CA GLY A 710 19.34 13.93 -16.83
C GLY A 710 18.80 14.62 -15.57
N GLY A 711 18.42 13.85 -14.53
CA GLY A 711 17.89 14.39 -13.29
C GLY A 711 18.89 15.25 -12.48
N PHE A 712 20.20 15.05 -12.63
CA PHE A 712 21.21 15.87 -11.93
C PHE A 712 21.23 17.32 -12.44
N ASP A 713 21.08 17.54 -13.74
CA ASP A 713 20.98 18.88 -14.31
C ASP A 713 19.70 19.58 -13.83
N ALA A 714 18.56 18.87 -13.87
CA ALA A 714 17.28 19.36 -13.37
C ALA A 714 17.29 19.66 -11.85
N ALA A 715 18.07 18.91 -11.06
CA ALA A 715 18.18 19.10 -9.62
C ALA A 715 18.98 20.35 -9.21
N ARG A 716 19.94 20.78 -10.06
CA ARG A 716 20.91 21.81 -9.68
C ARG A 716 20.25 23.17 -9.41
N ALA A 717 19.38 23.64 -10.29
CA ALA A 717 18.76 24.95 -10.15
C ALA A 717 17.85 25.08 -8.90
N PRO A 718 16.95 24.13 -8.60
CA PRO A 718 16.21 24.14 -7.35
C PRO A 718 17.09 24.10 -6.09
N LEU A 719 18.16 23.30 -6.07
CA LEU A 719 19.08 23.25 -4.93
C LEU A 719 19.83 24.57 -4.73
N LEU A 720 20.33 25.19 -5.80
CA LEU A 720 20.96 26.51 -5.74
C LEU A 720 20.00 27.55 -5.16
N ARG A 721 18.74 27.54 -5.61
CA ARG A 721 17.72 28.45 -5.10
C ARG A 721 17.41 28.19 -3.62
N ALA A 722 17.24 26.93 -3.24
CA ALA A 722 16.99 26.55 -1.84
C ALA A 722 18.09 27.07 -0.89
N ILE A 723 19.35 27.01 -1.33
CA ILE A 723 20.51 27.46 -0.54
C ILE A 723 20.64 28.98 -0.51
N ALA A 724 20.23 29.68 -1.58
CA ALA A 724 20.40 31.13 -1.71
C ALA A 724 19.32 31.95 -1.00
N GLU A 725 18.12 31.38 -0.81
CA GLU A 725 16.95 32.08 -0.27
C GLU A 725 16.90 32.07 1.28
N ASP A 726 16.07 32.96 1.86
CA ASP A 726 15.91 33.05 3.32
C ASP A 726 15.16 31.83 3.90
N SER A 727 15.87 31.06 4.73
CA SER A 727 15.36 29.86 5.41
C SER A 727 14.35 30.12 6.54
N SER A 728 14.03 31.38 6.86
CA SER A 728 13.05 31.74 7.90
C SER A 728 11.64 31.19 7.65
N ARG A 729 11.27 30.96 6.38
CA ARG A 729 9.96 30.43 5.96
C ARG A 729 10.00 28.98 5.46
N GLY A 730 11.10 28.27 5.72
CA GLY A 730 11.32 26.89 5.31
C GLY A 730 12.76 26.48 5.61
N ALA A 731 12.96 25.55 6.54
CA ALA A 731 14.31 25.18 6.96
C ALA A 731 15.02 24.38 5.86
N VAL A 732 16.18 24.87 5.42
CA VAL A 732 17.07 24.13 4.53
C VAL A 732 18.27 23.64 5.35
N PRO A 733 18.46 22.32 5.51
CA PRO A 733 19.56 21.78 6.27
C PRO A 733 20.87 21.95 5.49
N ILE A 734 22.00 21.97 6.21
CA ILE A 734 23.36 21.95 5.62
C ILE A 734 23.52 20.78 4.62
N ALA A 735 22.83 19.67 4.85
CA ALA A 735 22.80 18.52 3.96
C ALA A 735 22.33 18.86 2.53
N ALA A 736 21.63 19.97 2.31
CA ALA A 736 21.29 20.45 0.96
C ALA A 736 22.52 20.90 0.16
N ILE A 737 23.52 21.50 0.83
CA ILE A 737 24.80 21.89 0.21
C ILE A 737 25.60 20.62 -0.13
N GLU A 738 25.61 19.64 0.78
CA GLU A 738 26.24 18.33 0.57
C GLU A 738 25.59 17.59 -0.62
N LEU A 739 24.27 17.66 -0.74
CA LEU A 739 23.53 17.12 -1.88
C LEU A 739 23.88 17.87 -3.18
N LEU A 740 23.91 19.20 -3.16
CA LEU A 740 24.28 20.00 -4.34
C LEU A 740 25.70 19.67 -4.82
N ALA A 741 26.68 19.59 -3.93
CA ALA A 741 28.04 19.20 -4.28
C ALA A 741 28.09 17.79 -4.91
N ASN A 742 27.33 16.84 -4.36
CA ASN A 742 27.20 15.51 -4.96
C ASN A 742 26.54 15.57 -6.36
N VAL A 743 25.49 16.36 -6.53
CA VAL A 743 24.80 16.54 -7.83
C VAL A 743 25.75 17.14 -8.86
N GLU A 744 26.49 18.19 -8.53
CA GLU A 744 27.44 18.86 -9.43
C GLU A 744 28.59 17.93 -9.83
N ALA A 745 29.18 17.21 -8.87
CA ALA A 745 30.24 16.24 -9.16
C ALA A 745 29.74 15.10 -10.06
N ARG A 746 28.52 14.60 -9.84
CA ARG A 746 27.91 13.52 -10.65
C ARG A 746 27.51 13.99 -12.04
N LEU A 747 27.01 15.21 -12.16
CA LEU A 747 26.72 15.82 -13.46
C LEU A 747 28.00 16.02 -14.28
N ALA A 748 29.11 16.40 -13.64
CA ALA A 748 30.41 16.47 -14.28
C ALA A 748 30.88 15.10 -14.82
N GLU A 749 30.68 14.03 -14.05
CA GLU A 749 30.95 12.66 -14.50
C GLU A 749 30.10 12.28 -15.72
N GLN A 750 28.83 12.69 -15.78
CA GLN A 750 27.96 12.43 -16.94
C GLN A 750 28.39 13.23 -18.17
N LEU A 751 28.56 14.54 -18.03
CA LEU A 751 28.95 15.43 -19.14
C LEU A 751 30.34 15.11 -19.69
N SER A 752 31.20 14.47 -18.91
CA SER A 752 32.51 14.04 -19.41
C SER A 752 32.47 12.74 -20.22
N GLN A 753 31.37 11.98 -20.20
CA GLN A 753 31.27 10.72 -20.95
C GLN A 753 31.53 10.95 -22.45
N PRO A 754 32.37 10.13 -23.11
CA PRO A 754 32.62 10.27 -24.54
C PRO A 754 31.35 10.02 -25.36
N GLY A 755 31.11 10.84 -26.38
CA GLY A 755 29.97 10.68 -27.30
C GLY A 755 29.18 11.98 -27.51
N GLU A 756 27.96 11.82 -28.00
CA GLU A 756 27.02 12.94 -28.22
C GLU A 756 26.64 13.57 -26.87
N GLY A 757 26.88 14.87 -26.71
CA GLY A 757 26.65 15.59 -25.46
C GLY A 757 27.85 15.69 -24.51
N GLN A 758 29.05 15.24 -24.93
CA GLN A 758 30.27 15.46 -24.15
C GLN A 758 30.59 16.96 -24.03
N ASP A 759 30.74 17.45 -22.81
CA ASP A 759 31.14 18.82 -22.47
C ASP A 759 32.14 18.81 -21.30
N LEU A 760 33.42 18.64 -21.65
CA LEU A 760 34.51 18.53 -20.68
C LEU A 760 34.79 19.85 -19.94
N VAL A 761 34.55 21.00 -20.58
CA VAL A 761 34.76 22.32 -19.97
C VAL A 761 33.74 22.54 -18.86
N ARG A 762 32.45 22.32 -19.15
CA ARG A 762 31.38 22.40 -18.16
C ARG A 762 31.56 21.35 -17.06
N ALA A 763 31.98 20.13 -17.42
CA ALA A 763 32.26 19.08 -16.45
C ALA A 763 33.35 19.50 -15.44
N LEU A 764 34.48 20.04 -15.91
CA LEU A 764 35.55 20.54 -15.03
C LEU A 764 35.06 21.67 -14.12
N GLY A 765 34.29 22.63 -14.66
CA GLY A 765 33.72 23.71 -13.85
C GLY A 765 32.80 23.20 -12.74
N LEU A 766 31.91 22.25 -13.05
CA LEU A 766 30.96 21.70 -12.07
C LEU A 766 31.64 20.90 -10.95
N VAL A 767 32.67 20.10 -11.26
CA VAL A 767 33.38 19.35 -10.22
C VAL A 767 34.25 20.28 -9.35
N ASP A 768 34.80 21.35 -9.93
CA ASP A 768 35.52 22.37 -9.17
C ASP A 768 34.58 23.15 -8.23
N ASP A 769 33.35 23.48 -8.69
CA ASP A 769 32.29 24.04 -7.84
C ASP A 769 31.97 23.10 -6.66
N ALA A 770 31.79 21.80 -6.93
CA ALA A 770 31.51 20.80 -5.89
C ALA A 770 32.63 20.74 -4.84
N ILE A 771 33.90 20.73 -5.28
CA ILE A 771 35.08 20.74 -4.40
C ILE A 771 35.12 22.02 -3.58
N ALA A 772 34.89 23.19 -4.21
CA ALA A 772 34.89 24.48 -3.53
C ALA A 772 33.82 24.56 -2.45
N ARG A 773 32.60 24.08 -2.72
CA ARG A 773 31.51 24.00 -1.74
C ARG A 773 31.88 23.14 -0.54
N MET A 774 32.42 21.94 -0.78
CA MET A 774 32.78 21.03 0.31
C MET A 774 33.93 21.59 1.16
N ARG A 775 34.95 22.17 0.53
CA ARG A 775 36.04 22.84 1.25
C ARG A 775 35.54 24.01 2.09
N ALA A 776 34.68 24.87 1.53
CA ALA A 776 34.08 25.97 2.26
C ALA A 776 33.23 25.47 3.44
N LEU A 777 32.47 24.39 3.26
CA LEU A 777 31.63 23.83 4.31
C LEU A 777 32.46 23.19 5.44
N ILE A 778 33.57 22.53 5.11
CA ILE A 778 34.55 22.01 6.09
C ILE A 778 35.20 23.18 6.85
N LEU A 779 35.58 24.24 6.13
CA LEU A 779 36.21 25.42 6.70
C LEU A 779 35.29 26.17 7.67
N ILE A 780 34.04 26.42 7.30
CA ILE A 780 33.06 27.11 8.15
C ILE A 780 32.76 26.33 9.43
N ALA A 781 32.82 24.99 9.37
CA ALA A 781 32.62 24.13 10.53
C ALA A 781 33.87 24.03 11.44
N SER A 782 35.01 24.59 11.03
CA SER A 782 36.26 24.55 11.79
C SER A 782 36.20 25.50 12.99
N ALA A 783 36.85 25.15 14.11
CA ALA A 783 36.84 25.97 15.34
C ALA A 783 37.52 27.32 15.16
N ALA A 784 38.50 27.40 14.25
CA ALA A 784 39.23 28.63 13.92
C ALA A 784 39.38 28.78 12.39
N PRO A 785 38.32 29.17 11.66
CA PRO A 785 38.32 29.21 10.19
C PRO A 785 39.40 30.11 9.57
N ALA A 786 39.83 31.16 10.28
CA ALA A 786 40.85 32.09 9.78
C ALA A 786 42.26 31.47 9.63
N VAL A 787 42.52 30.37 10.35
CA VAL A 787 43.83 29.69 10.39
C VAL A 787 43.73 28.21 10.04
N ALA A 788 42.53 27.72 9.75
CA ALA A 788 42.28 26.33 9.41
C ALA A 788 42.63 26.05 7.94
N ASP A 789 43.40 24.99 7.70
CA ASP A 789 43.46 24.37 6.38
C ASP A 789 42.34 23.32 6.29
N ALA A 790 41.48 23.45 5.26
CA ALA A 790 40.42 22.49 4.95
C ALA A 790 40.95 21.05 4.73
N SER A 791 42.27 20.90 4.55
CA SER A 791 43.00 19.66 4.33
C SER A 791 43.63 19.08 5.62
N SER A 792 43.40 19.68 6.79
CA SER A 792 44.00 19.26 8.06
C SER A 792 42.95 18.89 9.13
N LEU A 793 43.19 17.81 9.90
CA LEU A 793 42.36 17.47 11.06
C LEU A 793 42.66 18.45 12.20
N GLN A 794 41.64 19.17 12.68
CA GLN A 794 41.76 19.97 13.89
C GLN A 794 41.67 19.07 15.13
N ALA A 795 42.70 19.10 15.98
CA ALA A 795 42.72 18.36 17.23
C ALA A 795 41.57 18.82 18.16
N GLY A 796 40.76 17.87 18.65
CA GLY A 796 39.74 18.11 19.66
C GLY A 796 38.33 18.46 19.16
N MET A 797 38.08 18.51 17.84
CA MET A 797 36.74 18.66 17.27
C MET A 797 36.39 17.47 16.38
N PRO A 798 35.16 16.91 16.45
CA PRO A 798 34.73 15.88 15.52
C PRO A 798 34.61 16.50 14.12
N ALA A 799 35.60 16.22 13.26
CA ALA A 799 35.48 16.51 11.84
C ALA A 799 34.21 15.82 11.32
N SER A 800 33.45 16.48 10.44
CA SER A 800 32.35 15.80 9.77
C SER A 800 32.95 14.81 8.77
N LEU A 801 33.20 13.59 9.24
CA LEU A 801 33.78 12.48 8.49
C LEU A 801 33.08 12.27 7.13
N GLN A 802 31.76 12.45 7.12
CA GLN A 802 30.94 12.39 5.91
C GLN A 802 31.30 13.47 4.88
N ARG A 803 31.58 14.71 5.29
CA ARG A 803 31.96 15.79 4.35
C ARG A 803 33.31 15.53 3.70
N GLN A 804 34.24 14.94 4.46
CA GLN A 804 35.52 14.50 3.92
C GLN A 804 35.34 13.37 2.89
N ALA A 805 34.45 12.42 3.14
CA ALA A 805 34.11 11.38 2.16
C ALA A 805 33.47 11.96 0.87
N ILE A 806 32.58 12.96 0.99
CA ILE A 806 32.01 13.64 -0.18
C ILE A 806 33.10 14.39 -0.96
N LEU A 807 34.02 15.09 -0.27
CA LEU A 807 35.16 15.75 -0.88
C LEU A 807 36.06 14.77 -1.65
N GLY A 808 36.39 13.62 -1.05
CA GLY A 808 37.14 12.55 -1.71
C GLY A 808 36.42 12.00 -2.95
N SER A 809 35.09 11.90 -2.88
CA SER A 809 34.25 11.49 -4.02
C SER A 809 34.27 12.51 -5.16
N ALA A 810 34.33 13.81 -4.86
CA ALA A 810 34.45 14.87 -5.85
C ALA A 810 35.83 14.88 -6.53
N TRP A 811 36.92 14.77 -5.76
CA TRP A 811 38.28 14.65 -6.30
C TRP A 811 38.45 13.46 -7.23
N LYS A 812 37.92 12.29 -6.84
CA LYS A 812 37.91 11.11 -7.69
C LYS A 812 37.20 11.33 -9.03
N ARG A 813 36.11 12.11 -9.05
CA ARG A 813 35.41 12.46 -10.30
C ARG A 813 36.18 13.47 -11.13
N ARG A 814 36.86 14.42 -10.49
CA ARG A 814 37.76 15.35 -11.20
C ARG A 814 38.88 14.60 -11.91
N ALA A 815 39.48 13.60 -11.24
CA ALA A 815 40.47 12.70 -11.81
C ALA A 815 39.92 11.97 -13.06
N LEU A 816 38.66 11.51 -13.04
CA LEU A 816 37.99 10.92 -14.20
C LEU A 816 37.82 11.94 -15.35
N VAL A 817 37.34 13.14 -15.06
CA VAL A 817 37.14 14.17 -16.09
C VAL A 817 38.48 14.51 -16.75
N GLN A 818 39.56 14.59 -15.97
CA GLN A 818 40.91 14.79 -16.49
C GLN A 818 41.40 13.61 -17.34
N LEU A 819 41.16 12.37 -16.90
CA LEU A 819 41.44 11.17 -17.71
C LEU A 819 40.76 11.27 -19.08
N ARG A 820 39.48 11.62 -19.11
CA ARG A 820 38.72 11.74 -20.36
C ARG A 820 39.16 12.92 -21.22
N GLN A 821 39.56 14.03 -20.61
CA GLN A 821 40.19 15.14 -21.32
C GLN A 821 41.49 14.70 -21.99
N LEU A 822 42.35 13.95 -21.29
CA LEU A 822 43.60 13.43 -21.86
C LEU A 822 43.35 12.46 -23.02
N GLN A 823 42.30 11.64 -22.94
CA GLN A 823 41.88 10.75 -24.03
C GLN A 823 41.39 11.54 -25.25
N ALA A 824 40.59 12.58 -25.03
CA ALA A 824 40.10 13.47 -26.09
C ALA A 824 41.25 14.25 -26.76
N ASP A 825 42.18 14.80 -25.97
CA ASP A 825 43.37 15.54 -26.44
C ASP A 825 44.31 14.63 -27.26
N ALA A 826 44.38 13.34 -26.91
CA ALA A 826 45.18 12.35 -27.63
C ALA A 826 44.53 11.86 -28.94
N GLY A 827 43.33 12.31 -29.29
CA GLY A 827 42.61 11.90 -30.51
C GLY A 827 42.13 10.43 -30.47
N LEU A 828 42.06 9.82 -29.29
CA LEU A 828 41.61 8.44 -29.10
C LEU A 828 40.08 8.42 -28.96
N VAL A 829 39.36 8.39 -30.09
CA VAL A 829 37.90 8.17 -30.09
C VAL A 829 37.63 6.67 -29.88
N ALA A 830 36.68 6.37 -29.00
CA ALA A 830 36.24 5.02 -28.68
C ALA A 830 35.44 4.42 -29.85
N ASP A 831 36.12 3.73 -30.77
CA ASP A 831 35.48 2.80 -31.70
C ASP A 831 36.15 1.43 -31.57
N GLY A 832 35.58 0.57 -30.71
CA GLY A 832 35.71 -0.90 -30.71
C GLY A 832 37.09 -1.57 -30.69
N GLY A 833 38.21 -0.83 -30.69
CA GLY A 833 39.56 -1.37 -30.84
C GLY A 833 40.46 -1.01 -29.67
N LYS A 834 41.04 -2.05 -29.04
CA LYS A 834 41.98 -2.03 -27.90
C LYS A 834 42.79 -0.73 -27.78
N PRO A 835 42.75 -0.02 -26.63
CA PRO A 835 43.50 1.21 -26.46
C PRO A 835 45.00 0.91 -26.38
N SER A 836 45.79 1.48 -27.31
CA SER A 836 47.24 1.55 -27.13
C SER A 836 47.59 2.73 -26.21
N ALA A 837 47.24 2.62 -24.92
CA ALA A 837 47.52 3.62 -23.88
C ALA A 837 49.02 3.79 -23.55
N ARG A 838 49.91 2.95 -24.12
CA ARG A 838 51.34 2.93 -23.78
C ARG A 838 52.11 4.21 -24.10
N ALA A 839 51.66 5.05 -25.05
CA ALA A 839 52.42 6.23 -25.47
C ALA A 839 52.16 7.50 -24.61
N ALA A 840 51.04 7.56 -23.87
CA ALA A 840 50.68 8.71 -23.02
C ALA A 840 51.00 8.51 -21.52
N GLY A 841 51.46 7.31 -21.13
CA GLY A 841 51.31 6.73 -19.79
C GLY A 841 51.80 7.58 -18.61
N THR A 842 53.05 8.04 -18.60
CA THR A 842 53.64 8.58 -17.35
C THR A 842 53.16 9.98 -16.99
N ALA A 843 53.08 10.89 -17.97
CA ALA A 843 52.66 12.28 -17.73
C ALA A 843 51.14 12.39 -17.53
N ALA A 844 50.36 11.60 -18.28
CA ALA A 844 48.91 11.49 -18.13
C ALA A 844 48.55 10.90 -16.76
N TRP A 845 49.24 9.83 -16.35
CA TRP A 845 49.11 9.26 -15.02
C TRP A 845 49.47 10.27 -13.93
N ALA A 846 50.57 11.01 -14.04
CA ALA A 846 50.98 11.99 -13.03
C ALA A 846 49.90 13.05 -12.75
N ARG A 847 49.19 13.53 -13.77
CA ARG A 847 48.10 14.51 -13.63
C ARG A 847 46.90 13.93 -12.87
N VAL A 848 46.44 12.74 -13.29
CA VAL A 848 45.31 12.04 -12.63
C VAL A 848 45.69 11.61 -11.21
N ARG A 849 46.96 11.22 -11.00
CA ARG A 849 47.51 10.78 -9.70
C ARG A 849 47.41 11.86 -8.63
N ASP A 850 47.61 13.14 -8.96
CA ASP A 850 47.50 14.23 -7.97
C ASP A 850 46.07 14.36 -7.42
N ASP A 851 45.06 14.32 -8.30
CA ASP A 851 43.66 14.35 -7.87
C ASP A 851 43.28 13.06 -7.10
N LEU A 852 43.83 11.89 -7.48
CA LEU A 852 43.62 10.64 -6.75
C LEU A 852 44.28 10.66 -5.36
N LEU A 853 45.45 11.28 -5.20
CA LEU A 853 46.10 11.49 -3.90
C LEU A 853 45.24 12.40 -3.01
N ARG A 854 44.71 13.51 -3.55
CA ARG A 854 43.78 14.37 -2.81
C ARG A 854 42.49 13.64 -2.41
N ALA A 855 41.99 12.77 -3.28
CA ALA A 855 40.84 11.93 -2.97
C ALA A 855 41.17 10.95 -1.83
N HIS A 856 42.31 10.26 -1.92
CA HIS A 856 42.83 9.36 -0.91
C HIS A 856 42.97 10.05 0.45
N ASP A 857 43.61 11.21 0.51
CA ASP A 857 43.84 11.96 1.74
C ASP A 857 42.52 12.43 2.36
N ALA A 858 41.57 12.90 1.54
CA ALA A 858 40.24 13.25 2.04
C ALA A 858 39.52 12.04 2.65
N TYR A 859 39.59 10.86 2.03
CA TYR A 859 39.03 9.65 2.63
C TYR A 859 39.76 9.22 3.91
N ALA A 860 41.08 9.42 4.00
CA ALA A 860 41.86 9.18 5.22
C ALA A 860 41.43 10.07 6.38
N LEU A 861 41.22 11.37 6.13
CA LEU A 861 40.68 12.28 7.14
C LEU A 861 39.22 11.93 7.51
N GLY A 862 38.51 11.26 6.60
CA GLY A 862 37.11 10.87 6.77
C GLY A 862 36.88 9.46 7.32
N GLU A 863 37.91 8.62 7.49
CA GLU A 863 37.70 7.22 7.86
C GLU A 863 37.32 7.01 9.32
N GLY A 864 37.69 7.92 10.22
CA GLY A 864 37.35 7.82 11.65
C GLY A 864 38.08 6.69 12.37
N ASP A 865 37.60 6.32 13.57
CA ASP A 865 38.23 5.32 14.43
C ASP A 865 37.52 3.96 14.33
N PRO A 866 38.20 2.89 13.84
CA PRO A 866 37.63 1.54 13.75
C PRO A 866 37.19 0.92 15.08
N ALA A 867 37.68 1.43 16.21
CA ALA A 867 37.27 0.97 17.55
C ALA A 867 35.87 1.47 17.95
N GLN A 868 35.33 2.48 17.27
CA GLN A 868 34.00 3.01 17.55
C GLN A 868 32.89 2.03 17.16
N ALA A 869 31.86 1.92 18.00
CA ALA A 869 30.79 0.94 17.83
C ALA A 869 29.94 1.16 16.56
N ASP A 870 29.88 2.40 16.07
CA ASP A 870 29.13 2.85 14.89
C ASP A 870 30.04 3.27 13.71
N TRP A 871 31.33 2.92 13.77
CA TRP A 871 32.32 3.23 12.73
C TRP A 871 31.83 2.89 11.32
N ASN A 872 31.77 3.89 10.44
CA ASN A 872 31.38 3.72 9.04
C ASN A 872 32.60 3.33 8.18
N PRO A 873 32.68 2.10 7.65
CA PRO A 873 33.84 1.65 6.87
C PRO A 873 33.89 2.22 5.44
N TYR A 874 32.87 2.93 4.97
CA TYR A 874 32.81 3.43 3.59
C TYR A 874 34.01 4.31 3.18
N PRO A 875 34.45 5.31 3.98
CA PRO A 875 35.60 6.12 3.62
C PRO A 875 36.90 5.30 3.68
N CYS A 876 37.06 4.44 4.69
CA CYS A 876 38.20 3.52 4.77
C CYS A 876 38.31 2.64 3.53
N MET A 877 37.19 2.08 3.04
CA MET A 877 37.17 1.24 1.85
C MET A 877 37.64 1.98 0.60
N ASN A 878 37.14 3.22 0.40
CA ASN A 878 37.57 4.05 -0.73
C ASN A 878 39.04 4.45 -0.60
N ARG A 879 39.52 4.75 0.62
CA ARG A 879 40.94 5.01 0.87
C ARG A 879 41.79 3.80 0.50
N LEU A 880 41.46 2.60 0.99
CA LEU A 880 42.23 1.38 0.70
C LEU A 880 42.33 1.08 -0.80
N GLN A 881 41.21 1.17 -1.52
CA GLN A 881 41.18 0.95 -2.97
C GLN A 881 42.04 1.97 -3.74
N LEU A 882 41.96 3.26 -3.35
CA LEU A 882 42.77 4.31 -3.96
C LEU A 882 44.25 4.20 -3.56
N GLY A 883 44.56 3.86 -2.31
CA GLY A 883 45.92 3.66 -1.81
C GLY A 883 46.60 2.52 -2.58
N TRP A 884 45.92 1.39 -2.78
CA TRP A 884 46.44 0.30 -3.61
C TRP A 884 46.67 0.72 -5.07
N LEU A 885 45.74 1.50 -5.64
CA LEU A 885 45.92 2.06 -6.98
C LEU A 885 47.15 3.01 -7.05
N LEU A 886 47.46 3.69 -5.94
CA LEU A 886 48.62 4.58 -5.77
C LEU A 886 49.91 3.87 -5.33
N GLY A 887 49.88 2.55 -5.14
CA GLY A 887 51.04 1.71 -4.81
C GLY A 887 51.20 1.32 -3.34
N GLU A 888 50.21 1.59 -2.48
CA GLU A 888 50.21 1.17 -1.08
C GLU A 888 49.78 -0.30 -0.91
N SER A 889 50.31 -0.97 0.11
CA SER A 889 49.87 -2.31 0.50
C SER A 889 48.60 -2.26 1.34
N ILE A 890 47.66 -3.18 1.10
CA ILE A 890 46.45 -3.32 1.92
C ILE A 890 46.67 -4.39 3.00
N ASP A 891 46.44 -4.02 4.27
CA ASP A 891 46.41 -4.96 5.39
C ASP A 891 45.07 -5.73 5.40
N ALA A 892 45.16 -7.06 5.37
CA ALA A 892 44.01 -7.96 5.43
C ALA A 892 43.19 -7.78 6.72
N ALA A 893 43.83 -7.44 7.85
CA ALA A 893 43.14 -7.24 9.12
C ALA A 893 42.20 -6.02 9.08
N VAL A 894 42.61 -4.94 8.40
CA VAL A 894 41.77 -3.74 8.20
C VAL A 894 40.58 -4.06 7.31
N LEU A 895 40.77 -4.87 6.27
CA LEU A 895 39.71 -5.30 5.37
C LEU A 895 38.67 -6.19 6.09
N ASP A 896 39.12 -7.08 6.98
CA ASP A 896 38.24 -7.89 7.84
C ASP A 896 37.47 -7.01 8.83
N ALA A 897 38.10 -5.97 9.38
CA ALA A 897 37.42 -5.00 10.25
C ALA A 897 36.33 -4.23 9.48
N CYS A 898 36.61 -3.76 8.26
CA CYS A 898 35.64 -3.12 7.38
C CYS A 898 34.42 -4.02 7.10
N LEU A 899 34.66 -5.28 6.72
CA LEU A 899 33.61 -6.24 6.44
C LEU A 899 32.73 -6.49 7.67
N ALA A 900 33.35 -6.68 8.84
CA ALA A 900 32.63 -6.89 10.08
C ALA A 900 31.81 -5.65 10.50
N ALA A 901 32.35 -4.45 10.31
CA ALA A 901 31.65 -3.20 10.58
C ALA A 901 30.46 -2.98 9.63
N ALA A 902 30.64 -3.21 8.33
CA ALA A 902 29.60 -3.08 7.31
C ALA A 902 28.40 -3.99 7.62
N ARG A 903 28.66 -5.27 7.94
CA ARG A 903 27.61 -6.23 8.35
C ARG A 903 26.87 -5.79 9.62
N ARG A 904 27.60 -5.35 10.65
CA ARG A 904 27.00 -4.86 11.92
C ARG A 904 26.14 -3.63 11.69
N ARG A 905 26.61 -2.69 10.87
CA ARG A 905 25.87 -1.47 10.52
C ARG A 905 24.63 -1.79 9.73
N PHE A 906 24.74 -2.57 8.66
CA PHE A 906 23.60 -2.99 7.84
C PHE A 906 22.50 -3.66 8.68
N ALA A 907 22.88 -4.57 9.59
CA ALA A 907 21.92 -5.26 10.46
C ALA A 907 21.11 -4.28 11.33
N ARG A 908 21.60 -3.06 11.56
CA ARG A 908 20.92 -1.99 12.28
C ARG A 908 20.25 -0.99 11.35
N SER A 909 20.93 -0.46 10.34
CA SER A 909 20.45 0.64 9.50
C SER A 909 19.50 0.20 8.40
N PHE A 910 19.72 -0.99 7.84
CA PHE A 910 19.18 -1.45 6.56
C PHE A 910 19.57 -0.57 5.36
N ASP A 911 20.62 0.25 5.52
CA ASP A 911 21.07 1.18 4.50
C ASP A 911 21.76 0.45 3.33
N PHE A 912 21.48 0.92 2.11
CA PHE A 912 22.03 0.36 0.89
C PHE A 912 23.57 0.37 0.87
N PHE A 913 24.20 1.47 1.26
CA PHE A 913 25.65 1.63 1.17
C PHE A 913 26.38 0.82 2.24
N ASP A 914 25.79 0.64 3.44
CA ASP A 914 26.31 -0.32 4.41
C ASP A 914 26.34 -1.75 3.83
N GLY A 915 25.35 -2.11 3.00
CA GLY A 915 25.33 -3.38 2.26
C GLY A 915 26.36 -3.43 1.13
N ALA A 916 26.50 -2.33 0.37
CA ALA A 916 27.43 -2.25 -0.76
C ALA A 916 28.88 -2.42 -0.33
N VAL A 917 29.26 -1.89 0.85
CA VAL A 917 30.63 -2.05 1.38
C VAL A 917 31.02 -3.51 1.60
N VAL A 918 30.06 -4.41 1.87
CA VAL A 918 30.34 -5.86 1.97
C VAL A 918 30.86 -6.40 0.64
N ALA A 919 30.20 -6.05 -0.46
CA ALA A 919 30.64 -6.42 -1.80
C ALA A 919 31.94 -5.67 -2.20
N ASP A 920 32.10 -4.40 -1.79
CA ASP A 920 33.35 -3.66 -1.98
C ASP A 920 34.54 -4.33 -1.26
N CYS A 921 34.32 -5.01 -0.14
CA CYS A 921 35.36 -5.80 0.52
C CYS A 921 35.77 -7.01 -0.34
N ALA A 922 34.82 -7.69 -0.97
CA ALA A 922 35.11 -8.81 -1.88
C ALA A 922 35.86 -8.34 -3.13
N LEU A 923 35.43 -7.21 -3.72
CA LEU A 923 36.13 -6.52 -4.78
C LEU A 923 37.59 -6.20 -4.38
N THR A 924 37.79 -5.59 -3.21
CA THR A 924 39.13 -5.21 -2.74
C THR A 924 40.03 -6.44 -2.53
N ARG A 925 39.50 -7.55 -2.00
CA ARG A 925 40.27 -8.82 -1.91
C ARG A 925 40.69 -9.32 -3.29
N TRP A 926 39.80 -9.23 -4.28
CA TRP A 926 40.10 -9.64 -5.65
C TRP A 926 41.15 -8.71 -6.31
N LEU A 927 41.10 -7.39 -6.06
CA LEU A 927 42.08 -6.44 -6.58
C LEU A 927 43.52 -6.78 -6.12
N VAL A 928 43.67 -7.11 -4.84
CA VAL A 928 44.96 -7.43 -4.21
C VAL A 928 45.46 -8.85 -4.56
N GLY A 929 44.54 -9.77 -4.88
CA GLY A 929 44.87 -11.17 -5.20
C GLY A 929 45.57 -11.36 -6.55
N ASP A 930 46.07 -12.58 -6.76
CA ASP A 930 46.68 -12.99 -8.03
C ASP A 930 45.63 -13.12 -9.13
N VAL A 931 45.92 -12.55 -10.29
CA VAL A 931 45.01 -12.54 -11.45
C VAL A 931 45.14 -13.86 -12.22
N VAL A 932 44.63 -14.96 -11.66
CA VAL A 932 44.73 -16.30 -12.27
C VAL A 932 43.42 -16.71 -12.98
N GLU A 933 42.28 -16.31 -12.44
CA GLU A 933 40.94 -16.74 -12.88
C GLU A 933 40.44 -16.06 -14.15
N GLU A 934 39.79 -16.80 -15.08
CA GLU A 934 39.23 -16.25 -16.34
C GLU A 934 38.36 -15.00 -16.13
N GLU A 935 38.41 -14.06 -17.09
CA GLU A 935 37.81 -12.72 -16.97
C GLU A 935 36.30 -12.78 -16.71
N ASP A 936 35.56 -13.55 -17.51
CA ASP A 936 34.10 -13.69 -17.38
C ASP A 936 33.70 -14.31 -16.04
N ALA A 937 34.46 -15.31 -15.58
CA ALA A 937 34.22 -15.96 -14.30
C ALA A 937 34.48 -15.00 -13.12
N ALA A 938 35.52 -14.18 -13.21
CA ALA A 938 35.84 -13.17 -12.20
C ALA A 938 34.78 -12.06 -12.15
N ALA A 939 34.34 -11.56 -13.30
CA ALA A 939 33.27 -10.58 -13.39
C ALA A 939 31.95 -11.13 -12.81
N ALA A 940 31.57 -12.36 -13.19
CA ALA A 940 30.37 -13.01 -12.67
C ALA A 940 30.40 -13.19 -11.13
N ARG A 941 31.56 -13.54 -10.56
CA ARG A 941 31.73 -13.63 -9.09
C ARG A 941 31.54 -12.29 -8.40
N LEU A 942 32.12 -11.21 -8.93
CA LEU A 942 31.94 -9.87 -8.36
C LEU A 942 30.48 -9.41 -8.43
N VAL A 943 29.83 -9.61 -9.58
CA VAL A 943 28.40 -9.29 -9.75
C VAL A 943 27.55 -10.10 -8.77
N GLN A 944 27.85 -11.39 -8.58
CA GLN A 944 27.13 -12.21 -7.61
C GLN A 944 27.31 -11.71 -6.18
N ALA A 945 28.51 -11.25 -5.79
CA ALA A 945 28.72 -10.67 -4.46
C ALA A 945 27.84 -9.43 -4.21
N TYR A 946 27.67 -8.56 -5.22
CA TYR A 946 26.74 -7.44 -5.13
C TYR A 946 25.27 -7.89 -5.11
N ARG A 947 24.87 -8.88 -5.92
CA ARG A 947 23.51 -9.46 -5.88
C ARG A 947 23.20 -10.07 -4.51
N ASP A 948 24.13 -10.80 -3.92
CA ASP A 948 23.94 -11.41 -2.60
C ASP A 948 23.80 -10.34 -1.51
N ALA A 949 24.57 -9.26 -1.59
CA ALA A 949 24.53 -8.18 -0.60
C ALA A 949 23.29 -7.26 -0.75
N LEU A 950 22.80 -7.05 -1.98
CA LEU A 950 21.87 -5.97 -2.34
C LEU A 950 20.55 -6.42 -3.02
N GLY A 951 20.49 -7.61 -3.63
CA GLY A 951 19.43 -8.00 -4.57
C GLY A 951 18.00 -8.00 -4.01
N MET A 952 17.88 -8.06 -2.69
CA MET A 952 16.60 -8.11 -1.98
C MET A 952 16.20 -6.76 -1.35
N LEU A 953 17.02 -5.71 -1.52
CA LEU A 953 16.73 -4.37 -1.05
C LEU A 953 15.77 -3.63 -1.99
N ALA A 954 15.00 -2.68 -1.46
CA ALA A 954 14.32 -1.67 -2.27
C ALA A 954 15.35 -0.67 -2.80
N VAL A 955 16.06 -1.05 -3.87
CA VAL A 955 17.17 -0.26 -4.40
C VAL A 955 16.68 0.76 -5.43
N SER A 956 16.99 2.04 -5.21
CA SER A 956 16.85 3.03 -6.27
C SER A 956 17.91 2.75 -7.36
N PRO A 957 17.58 2.78 -8.66
CA PRO A 957 18.64 2.51 -9.63
C PRO A 957 19.75 3.58 -9.67
N ARG A 958 19.59 4.75 -9.00
CA ARG A 958 20.70 5.68 -8.69
C ARG A 958 21.76 5.03 -7.77
N GLN A 959 21.31 4.28 -6.77
CA GLN A 959 22.18 3.53 -5.86
C GLN A 959 22.95 2.44 -6.62
N LEU A 960 22.28 1.64 -7.46
CA LEU A 960 22.96 0.66 -8.33
C LEU A 960 23.91 1.32 -9.32
N GLY A 961 23.45 2.37 -10.00
CA GLY A 961 24.28 3.15 -10.92
C GLY A 961 25.51 3.75 -10.23
N SER A 962 25.43 4.07 -8.94
CA SER A 962 26.59 4.52 -8.16
C SER A 962 27.64 3.42 -7.96
N VAL A 963 27.22 2.19 -7.74
CA VAL A 963 28.12 1.03 -7.62
C VAL A 963 28.75 0.71 -8.98
N ALA A 964 27.93 0.60 -10.04
CA ALA A 964 28.43 0.32 -11.39
C ALA A 964 29.44 1.38 -11.86
N LYS A 965 29.14 2.68 -11.64
CA LYS A 965 30.06 3.78 -11.96
C LYS A 965 31.35 3.72 -11.15
N GLN A 966 31.31 3.32 -9.88
CA GLN A 966 32.52 3.14 -9.06
C GLN A 966 33.46 2.09 -9.67
N LEU A 967 32.93 0.96 -10.15
CA LEU A 967 33.73 -0.07 -10.82
C LEU A 967 34.32 0.46 -12.13
N GLY A 968 33.52 1.18 -12.92
CA GLY A 968 33.98 1.82 -14.15
C GLY A 968 35.07 2.86 -13.93
N LEU A 969 35.00 3.63 -12.84
CA LEU A 969 36.06 4.57 -12.44
C LEU A 969 37.39 3.84 -12.19
N LEU A 970 37.36 2.79 -11.36
CA LEU A 970 38.55 1.99 -11.06
C LEU A 970 39.13 1.32 -12.33
N ALA A 971 38.27 0.81 -13.21
CA ALA A 971 38.68 0.25 -14.50
C ALA A 971 39.41 1.29 -15.37
N GLY A 972 38.87 2.50 -15.46
CA GLY A 972 39.49 3.60 -16.21
C GLY A 972 40.86 4.01 -15.66
N PHE A 973 41.01 4.08 -14.33
CA PHE A 973 42.30 4.42 -13.73
C PHE A 973 43.34 3.31 -13.88
N LEU A 974 42.95 2.03 -13.78
CA LEU A 974 43.84 0.90 -14.02
C LEU A 974 44.35 0.88 -15.47
N ALA A 975 43.45 1.09 -16.43
CA ALA A 975 43.83 1.18 -17.84
C ALA A 975 44.81 2.33 -18.12
N LEU A 976 44.72 3.43 -17.36
CA LEU A 976 45.67 4.56 -17.45
C LEU A 976 47.01 4.26 -16.78
N ARG A 977 47.01 3.62 -15.60
CA ARG A 977 48.22 3.26 -14.85
C ARG A 977 49.08 2.28 -15.63
N ALA A 978 48.44 1.28 -16.23
CA ALA A 978 49.05 0.28 -17.11
C ALA A 978 50.20 -0.53 -16.45
N ASP A 979 50.10 -0.80 -15.14
CA ASP A 979 51.01 -1.71 -14.44
C ASP A 979 50.72 -3.19 -14.79
N ALA A 980 51.59 -4.09 -14.36
CA ALA A 980 51.43 -5.52 -14.63
C ALA A 980 50.09 -6.07 -14.09
N GLY A 981 49.26 -6.59 -15.00
CA GLY A 981 47.94 -7.17 -14.69
C GLY A 981 46.78 -6.15 -14.67
N ASP A 982 47.04 -4.86 -14.87
CA ASP A 982 46.00 -3.83 -14.87
C ASP A 982 45.01 -3.96 -16.03
N ASP A 983 45.47 -4.33 -17.23
CA ASP A 983 44.60 -4.53 -18.40
C ASP A 983 43.49 -5.55 -18.12
N ARG A 984 43.86 -6.68 -17.51
CA ARG A 984 42.93 -7.76 -17.14
C ARG A 984 41.99 -7.32 -16.01
N ARG A 985 42.53 -6.63 -14.99
CA ARG A 985 41.69 -6.10 -13.92
C ARG A 985 40.67 -5.08 -14.44
N ALA A 986 41.11 -4.19 -15.32
CA ALA A 986 40.24 -3.19 -15.96
C ALA A 986 39.12 -3.85 -16.78
N ALA A 987 39.43 -4.88 -17.57
CA ALA A 987 38.44 -5.63 -18.34
C ALA A 987 37.37 -6.28 -17.45
N VAL A 988 37.78 -6.96 -16.37
CA VAL A 988 36.85 -7.59 -15.42
C VAL A 988 35.95 -6.57 -14.73
N LEU A 989 36.51 -5.43 -14.29
CA LEU A 989 35.73 -4.38 -13.65
C LEU A 989 34.76 -3.70 -14.62
N ALA A 990 35.14 -3.51 -15.88
CA ALA A 990 34.25 -2.97 -16.91
C ALA A 990 33.09 -3.92 -17.20
N ALA A 991 33.35 -5.23 -17.31
CA ALA A 991 32.32 -6.25 -17.49
C ALA A 991 31.36 -6.32 -16.28
N ALA A 992 31.89 -6.30 -15.06
CA ALA A 992 31.07 -6.26 -13.84
C ALA A 992 30.23 -4.97 -13.74
N ALA A 993 30.80 -3.82 -14.12
CA ALA A 993 30.09 -2.54 -14.16
C ALA A 993 28.90 -2.57 -15.14
N ALA A 994 29.11 -3.12 -16.34
CA ALA A 994 28.06 -3.26 -17.35
C ALA A 994 26.92 -4.14 -16.85
N ALA A 995 27.24 -5.32 -16.31
CA ALA A 995 26.25 -6.26 -15.78
C ALA A 995 25.42 -5.67 -14.62
N LEU A 996 26.04 -4.92 -13.70
CA LEU A 996 25.33 -4.24 -12.62
C LEU A 996 24.47 -3.06 -13.11
N GLY A 997 24.84 -2.46 -14.26
CA GLY A 997 24.08 -1.40 -14.90
C GLY A 997 22.75 -1.88 -15.49
N GLU A 998 22.68 -3.14 -15.92
CA GLU A 998 21.46 -3.77 -16.43
C GLU A 998 20.47 -4.14 -15.32
N GLY A 999 20.96 -4.32 -14.08
CA GLY A 999 20.14 -4.56 -12.89
C GLY A 999 20.72 -5.63 -11.96
N LEU A 1000 20.02 -5.90 -10.86
CA LEU A 1000 20.36 -7.01 -9.95
C LEU A 1000 19.52 -8.27 -10.16
N SER A 1001 18.51 -8.21 -11.04
CA SER A 1001 17.59 -9.31 -11.35
C SER A 1001 18.23 -10.41 -12.17
#